data_AF-A0A7G2CQB2-F1
#
_entry.id   AF-A0A7G2CQB2-F1
#
_cell.length_a   1.000
_cell.length_b   1.000
_cell.length_c   1.000
_cell.angle_alpha   90.00
_cell.angle_beta   90.00
_cell.angle_gamma   90.00
#
_symmetry.space_group_name_H-M   'P 1'
#
loop_
_entity.id
_entity.type
_entity.pdbx_description
1 polymer ?
#
loop_
_entity_poly.entity_id
_entity_poly.type
_entity_poly.pdbx_seq_one_letter_code
_entity_poly.pdbx_strand_id
1 'polypeptide(L)'
;MRLLSTFLSLVLLLCSSVCRASLCLGADTLDVAFCQRWAAPCSSPLTYDSNFGQCYCGNWVVGPYLARDNPNCQEALSALQVMPCYMYDYSPYLMKCYKCKAGYSLAEPSTPDGKNYFSDACVTTIPGCDRHSSFGTCRDCMTGYAMSSDYRACVTPITNCASYNPSGACIRCDGDYRLSSDFTACVTMITNCASYNADGTCLNCKSGYSVSSDFKSCVTMISGCGTYNSDGSCRSCNSGYSVASDSKTCVKTISKCNSYNTDGTCRSCDAGYVFSYDNFGCVPPLPQCNSYNADGTCRSCNSGTSLAVDDKTCVTTISQCKMYAYEGICMSCNVGFTLSNDRSACVTPIPQCNAYNADGTCGGCNSGYSTSFDKKACVPSIPGCLSHSADGTCRSCTIGYTTSFDNKACVVVIPSCSTYNTDGSCKTCEGDLVLSQDGKACVLQNAGCDSYNADGTCETCKSGLTLSYDKLACVTPIPRCRYHYADGTCRSCNNGYSLTYDNKGCVPSLPSCGTYNTDGSCRECDPGYSFSTNGTTCVLCQMNNCTSCDVSNVCAHCADGFGVSDSSTCASCVDANCKRCTDNGNTCLEYVKDDKKGSGVPWWVYFSVVVAAILIIGWIVYFIVALCTFDAIEDLRLTSKYWQYHPAPVAAEVSVRETGQRRRSAREGSESDSASDSSSSSSDDSAYSYA
;
A
#
# COMPACT_ATOMS: atom_id res chain seq x y z
N MET A 1 56.54 96.82 -87.08
CA MET A 1 57.06 95.87 -88.09
C MET A 1 57.20 94.49 -87.43
N ARG A 2 56.14 93.73 -87.19
CA ARG A 2 55.59 92.71 -88.12
C ARG A 2 55.88 92.97 -89.60
N LEU A 3 56.18 91.87 -90.30
CA LEU A 3 56.48 91.68 -91.73
C LEU A 3 57.99 91.48 -91.99
N LEU A 4 58.35 90.23 -92.34
CA LEU A 4 59.69 89.64 -92.58
C LEU A 4 60.42 88.91 -91.43
N SER A 5 59.68 88.45 -90.42
CA SER A 5 59.83 87.04 -90.03
C SER A 5 59.53 86.19 -91.28
N THR A 6 60.23 85.06 -91.43
CA THR A 6 59.93 83.91 -92.33
C THR A 6 60.68 83.71 -93.65
N PHE A 7 61.65 84.54 -94.09
CA PHE A 7 62.34 84.30 -95.40
C PHE A 7 63.88 84.16 -95.43
N LEU A 8 64.65 84.47 -94.37
CA LEU A 8 66.11 84.22 -94.37
C LEU A 8 66.58 83.23 -93.28
N SER A 9 65.64 82.43 -92.77
CA SER A 9 65.93 81.10 -92.22
C SER A 9 66.07 80.04 -93.34
N LEU A 10 66.08 80.45 -94.62
CA LEU A 10 66.18 79.56 -95.79
C LEU A 10 67.51 79.67 -96.57
N VAL A 11 68.46 80.55 -96.21
CA VAL A 11 69.70 80.75 -97.01
C VAL A 11 71.02 80.58 -96.21
N LEU A 12 70.99 80.42 -94.88
CA LEU A 12 72.17 79.96 -94.12
C LEU A 12 72.36 78.43 -94.15
N LEU A 13 71.67 77.77 -95.09
CA LEU A 13 71.71 76.33 -95.32
C LEU A 13 72.70 75.92 -96.42
N LEU A 14 73.60 76.77 -96.91
CA LEU A 14 74.60 76.33 -97.89
C LEU A 14 75.97 77.01 -97.71
N CYS A 15 76.97 76.13 -97.57
CA CYS A 15 78.42 76.30 -97.55
C CYS A 15 79.05 76.80 -96.24
N SER A 16 79.81 76.04 -95.43
CA SER A 16 80.54 74.76 -95.50
C SER A 16 81.95 75.03 -94.93
N SER A 17 82.52 74.00 -94.28
CA SER A 17 83.89 73.90 -93.75
C SER A 17 84.18 74.72 -92.47
N VAL A 18 84.27 74.12 -91.28
CA VAL A 18 85.06 72.93 -90.96
C VAL A 18 84.26 71.93 -90.15
N CYS A 19 83.95 70.80 -90.82
CA CYS A 19 83.78 69.52 -90.15
C CYS A 19 85.03 69.24 -89.32
N ARG A 20 84.95 69.29 -87.99
CA ARG A 20 85.66 68.28 -87.21
C ARG A 20 84.74 67.08 -87.15
N ALA A 21 84.89 66.22 -88.15
CA ALA A 21 84.68 64.80 -87.91
C ALA A 21 85.56 64.45 -86.71
N SER A 22 84.96 64.31 -85.53
CA SER A 22 85.53 63.40 -84.55
C SER A 22 85.56 62.07 -85.26
N LEU A 23 86.74 61.68 -85.75
CA LEU A 23 86.95 60.36 -86.32
C LEU A 23 86.34 59.37 -85.32
N CYS A 24 85.31 58.64 -85.75
CA CYS A 24 85.06 57.31 -85.20
C CYS A 24 86.41 56.62 -85.12
N LEU A 25 86.70 55.88 -84.05
CA LEU A 25 87.83 54.95 -83.98
C LEU A 25 87.65 53.88 -85.09
N GLY A 26 87.89 54.29 -86.32
CA GLY A 26 87.83 53.49 -87.53
C GLY A 26 89.17 52.84 -87.66
N ALA A 27 89.26 51.59 -87.22
CA ALA A 27 90.28 50.59 -87.56
C ALA A 27 91.79 50.95 -87.39
N ASP A 28 92.17 52.18 -87.08
CA ASP A 28 93.55 52.68 -87.20
C ASP A 28 94.16 53.18 -85.88
N THR A 29 93.56 52.90 -84.72
CA THR A 29 94.24 53.12 -83.41
C THR A 29 94.01 51.99 -82.40
N LEU A 30 93.68 50.80 -82.89
CA LEU A 30 93.80 49.56 -82.12
C LEU A 30 95.23 49.01 -82.33
N ASP A 31 96.21 49.68 -81.73
CA ASP A 31 97.62 49.29 -81.73
C ASP A 31 98.15 49.28 -80.28
N VAL A 32 99.46 49.13 -80.09
CA VAL A 32 100.10 49.13 -78.75
C VAL A 32 99.71 50.35 -77.89
N ALA A 33 99.44 51.52 -78.49
CA ALA A 33 99.00 52.73 -77.79
C ALA A 33 97.59 52.62 -77.19
N PHE A 34 96.69 51.81 -77.79
CA PHE A 34 95.41 51.47 -77.16
C PHE A 34 95.64 50.70 -75.86
N CYS A 35 96.56 49.75 -75.87
CA CYS A 35 96.93 48.98 -74.70
C CYS A 35 97.57 49.83 -73.59
N GLN A 36 98.37 50.84 -73.95
CA GLN A 36 98.95 51.78 -72.99
C GLN A 36 97.90 52.64 -72.25
N ARG A 37 96.72 52.87 -72.86
CA ARG A 37 95.63 53.64 -72.21
C ARG A 37 94.77 52.82 -71.26
N TRP A 38 94.69 51.50 -71.46
CA TRP A 38 93.68 50.66 -70.79
C TRP A 38 94.25 49.46 -70.00
N ALA A 39 95.52 49.08 -70.20
CA ALA A 39 96.16 48.00 -69.48
C ALA A 39 96.92 48.48 -68.23
N ALA A 40 97.05 47.60 -67.23
CA ALA A 40 97.88 47.85 -66.06
C ALA A 40 99.37 48.05 -66.44
N PRO A 41 100.16 48.81 -65.66
CA PRO A 41 101.58 49.03 -65.96
C PRO A 41 102.32 47.71 -66.09
N CYS A 42 102.97 47.52 -67.24
CA CYS A 42 103.65 46.29 -67.64
C CYS A 42 105.15 46.55 -67.78
N SER A 43 105.98 45.63 -67.29
CA SER A 43 107.45 45.69 -67.38
C SER A 43 108.04 45.03 -68.65
N SER A 44 107.19 44.38 -69.45
CA SER A 44 107.52 43.73 -70.73
C SER A 44 106.98 44.56 -71.91
N PRO A 45 107.39 44.29 -73.18
CA PRO A 45 106.79 44.96 -74.32
C PRO A 45 105.29 44.69 -74.37
N LEU A 46 104.51 45.76 -74.43
CA LEU A 46 103.08 45.68 -74.72
C LEU A 46 102.90 45.35 -76.20
N THR A 47 102.16 44.30 -76.52
CA THR A 47 101.74 43.93 -77.86
C THR A 47 100.22 43.91 -77.95
N TYR A 48 99.67 44.20 -79.13
CA TYR A 48 98.23 44.15 -79.38
C TYR A 48 97.94 43.10 -80.45
N ASP A 49 97.02 42.19 -80.17
CA ASP A 49 96.54 41.21 -81.14
C ASP A 49 95.27 41.74 -81.83
N SER A 50 95.39 42.08 -83.11
CA SER A 50 94.31 42.62 -83.91
C SER A 50 93.20 41.61 -84.23
N ASN A 51 93.47 40.30 -84.14
CA ASN A 51 92.48 39.26 -84.40
C ASN A 51 91.57 39.03 -83.18
N PHE A 52 92.13 39.15 -81.97
CA PHE A 52 91.40 38.92 -80.72
C PHE A 52 91.03 40.21 -79.96
N GLY A 53 91.58 41.35 -80.35
CA GLY A 53 91.37 42.62 -79.68
C GLY A 53 92.00 42.69 -78.28
N GLN A 54 93.09 41.94 -78.06
CA GLN A 54 93.69 41.72 -76.74
C GLN A 54 95.06 42.40 -76.61
N CYS A 55 95.31 42.96 -75.43
CA CYS A 55 96.61 43.51 -75.06
C CYS A 55 97.42 42.47 -74.28
N TYR A 56 98.64 42.21 -74.74
CA TYR A 56 99.58 41.28 -74.14
C TYR A 56 100.75 42.04 -73.52
N CYS A 57 101.15 41.60 -72.33
CA CYS A 57 102.36 42.00 -71.63
C CYS A 57 103.30 40.79 -71.62
N GLY A 58 104.19 40.69 -72.60
CA GLY A 58 104.86 39.42 -72.89
C GLY A 58 103.84 38.36 -73.30
N ASN A 59 103.69 37.29 -72.50
CA ASN A 59 102.73 36.20 -72.77
C ASN A 59 101.43 36.28 -71.95
N TRP A 60 101.23 37.34 -71.16
CA TRP A 60 100.05 37.51 -70.31
C TRP A 60 99.08 38.53 -70.89
N VAL A 61 97.79 38.22 -70.93
CA VAL A 61 96.75 39.20 -71.31
C VAL A 61 96.57 40.20 -70.16
N VAL A 62 96.76 41.49 -70.43
CA VAL A 62 96.74 42.58 -69.43
C VAL A 62 95.62 43.60 -69.63
N GLY A 63 94.76 43.38 -70.62
CA GLY A 63 93.51 44.12 -70.81
C GLY A 63 92.97 44.04 -72.23
N PRO A 64 91.73 44.52 -72.43
CA PRO A 64 90.61 44.41 -71.50
C PRO A 64 90.21 42.94 -71.31
N TYR A 65 89.83 42.54 -70.10
CA TYR A 65 89.15 41.27 -69.87
C TYR A 65 87.86 41.28 -70.68
N LEU A 66 87.70 40.29 -71.56
CA LEU A 66 86.56 40.24 -72.48
C LEU A 66 85.28 40.04 -71.66
N ALA A 67 84.19 40.75 -71.98
CA ALA A 67 82.89 40.30 -71.50
C ALA A 67 82.48 38.93 -72.10
N ARG A 68 83.24 38.40 -73.07
CA ARG A 68 83.19 36.99 -73.51
C ARG A 68 83.65 36.01 -72.43
N ASP A 69 84.46 36.43 -71.45
CA ASP A 69 84.83 35.60 -70.29
C ASP A 69 83.72 35.57 -69.23
N ASN A 70 82.67 36.41 -69.37
CA ASN A 70 81.42 36.17 -68.66
C ASN A 70 80.72 34.96 -69.29
N PRO A 71 80.57 33.83 -68.58
CA PRO A 71 80.01 32.60 -69.15
C PRO A 71 78.57 32.76 -69.64
N ASN A 72 77.88 33.84 -69.25
CA ASN A 72 76.48 34.09 -69.55
C ASN A 72 76.28 35.12 -70.68
N CYS A 73 77.34 35.69 -71.22
CA CYS A 73 77.29 36.56 -72.39
C CYS A 73 77.11 35.75 -73.67
N GLN A 74 76.13 36.11 -74.51
CA GLN A 74 75.94 35.47 -75.81
C GLN A 74 76.66 36.24 -76.91
N GLU A 75 76.50 37.57 -76.95
CA GLU A 75 77.12 38.45 -77.92
C GLU A 75 77.69 39.70 -77.22
N ALA A 76 78.93 40.04 -77.57
CA ALA A 76 79.66 41.20 -77.07
C ALA A 76 80.15 42.07 -78.22
N LEU A 77 80.26 43.38 -78.00
CA LEU A 77 80.69 44.34 -79.02
C LEU A 77 82.21 44.19 -79.26
N SER A 78 82.60 43.41 -80.27
CA SER A 78 84.01 43.13 -80.56
C SER A 78 84.64 44.08 -81.61
N ALA A 79 83.83 44.85 -82.35
CA ALA A 79 84.31 45.80 -83.35
C ALA A 79 83.34 46.99 -83.52
N LEU A 80 83.87 48.21 -83.65
CA LEU A 80 83.07 49.43 -83.85
C LEU A 80 82.50 49.57 -85.28
N GLN A 81 82.99 48.77 -86.23
CA GLN A 81 82.57 48.81 -87.64
C GLN A 81 81.11 48.40 -87.84
N VAL A 82 80.49 47.76 -86.84
CA VAL A 82 79.14 47.20 -86.92
C VAL A 82 78.06 48.21 -86.46
N MET A 83 78.46 49.38 -85.94
CA MET A 83 77.56 50.38 -85.35
C MET A 83 77.78 51.78 -85.94
N PRO A 84 76.73 52.62 -86.09
CA PRO A 84 76.83 53.97 -86.64
C PRO A 84 77.51 54.93 -85.65
N CYS A 85 78.84 54.88 -85.58
CA CYS A 85 79.66 55.67 -84.65
C CYS A 85 79.68 57.18 -84.96
N TYR A 86 79.14 57.61 -86.11
CA TYR A 86 79.11 59.03 -86.52
C TYR A 86 78.09 59.86 -85.73
N MET A 87 77.17 59.22 -85.00
CA MET A 87 76.15 59.89 -84.17
C MET A 87 76.44 59.76 -82.67
N TYR A 88 77.11 58.70 -82.24
CA TYR A 88 77.36 58.37 -80.83
C TYR A 88 78.72 57.71 -80.66
N ASP A 89 79.45 58.04 -79.59
CA ASP A 89 80.73 57.41 -79.26
C ASP A 89 80.51 56.07 -78.56
N TYR A 90 80.73 54.97 -79.29
CA TYR A 90 80.60 53.61 -78.76
C TYR A 90 81.91 53.06 -78.15
N SER A 91 83.00 53.82 -78.19
CA SER A 91 84.33 53.38 -77.73
C SER A 91 84.36 52.91 -76.26
N PRO A 92 83.62 53.53 -75.31
CA PRO A 92 83.56 53.08 -73.92
C PRO A 92 82.82 51.74 -73.70
N TYR A 93 82.10 51.25 -74.72
CA TYR A 93 81.29 50.04 -74.65
C TYR A 93 81.90 48.88 -75.45
N LEU A 94 83.08 49.10 -76.04
CA LEU A 94 83.85 48.05 -76.69
C LEU A 94 84.14 46.93 -75.68
N MET A 95 83.99 45.70 -76.13
CA MET A 95 84.16 44.46 -75.34
C MET A 95 83.11 44.25 -74.23
N LYS A 96 82.04 45.07 -74.16
CA LYS A 96 80.87 44.83 -73.30
C LYS A 96 79.83 43.92 -73.96
N CYS A 97 79.06 43.20 -73.16
CA CYS A 97 77.92 42.39 -73.62
C CYS A 97 76.77 43.30 -74.02
N TYR A 98 76.16 43.03 -75.18
CA TYR A 98 74.87 43.64 -75.56
C TYR A 98 73.75 42.61 -75.67
N LYS A 99 74.09 41.31 -75.60
CA LYS A 99 73.11 40.22 -75.58
C LYS A 99 73.58 39.10 -74.65
N CYS A 100 72.71 38.72 -73.72
CA CYS A 100 72.95 37.62 -72.78
C CYS A 100 72.32 36.30 -73.27
N LYS A 101 72.80 35.18 -72.74
CA LYS A 101 72.19 33.85 -72.97
C LYS A 101 70.77 33.81 -72.39
N ALA A 102 69.94 32.89 -72.89
CA ALA A 102 68.58 32.70 -72.36
C ALA A 102 68.60 32.47 -70.84
N GLY A 103 67.72 33.17 -70.11
CA GLY A 103 67.68 33.18 -68.64
C GLY A 103 68.63 34.18 -67.97
N TYR A 104 69.34 35.01 -68.73
CA TYR A 104 70.22 36.06 -68.22
C TYR A 104 69.88 37.44 -68.82
N SER A 105 70.07 38.50 -68.04
CA SER A 105 69.82 39.90 -68.38
C SER A 105 71.07 40.76 -68.20
N LEU A 106 71.17 41.86 -68.95
CA LEU A 106 72.28 42.82 -68.82
C LEU A 106 72.21 43.51 -67.45
N ALA A 107 73.29 43.46 -66.67
CA ALA A 107 73.39 44.15 -65.39
C ALA A 107 73.81 45.61 -65.56
N GLU A 108 73.09 46.55 -64.98
CA GLU A 108 73.39 47.99 -65.06
C GLU A 108 73.76 48.46 -66.49
N PRO A 109 72.92 48.16 -67.50
CA PRO A 109 73.26 48.46 -68.87
C PRO A 109 73.36 49.96 -69.08
N SER A 110 74.30 50.32 -69.93
CA SER A 110 74.61 51.68 -70.33
C SER A 110 74.38 51.82 -71.83
N THR A 111 73.73 52.90 -72.25
CA THR A 111 73.36 53.13 -73.65
C THR A 111 73.75 54.54 -74.06
N PRO A 112 74.51 54.71 -75.16
CA PRO A 112 74.80 56.04 -75.67
C PRO A 112 73.67 56.61 -76.52
N ASP A 113 72.79 55.77 -77.08
CA ASP A 113 71.79 56.13 -78.10
C ASP A 113 70.33 55.88 -77.66
N GLY A 114 70.11 55.35 -76.46
CA GLY A 114 68.80 54.99 -75.91
C GLY A 114 68.18 53.72 -76.50
N LYS A 115 68.88 53.05 -77.43
CA LYS A 115 68.36 51.87 -78.15
C LYS A 115 69.23 50.63 -77.94
N ASN A 116 70.54 50.81 -77.93
CA ASN A 116 71.52 49.74 -77.79
C ASN A 116 72.15 49.79 -76.41
N TYR A 117 72.02 48.69 -75.67
CA TYR A 117 72.39 48.60 -74.26
C TYR A 117 73.60 47.69 -74.09
N PHE A 118 74.58 48.15 -73.31
CA PHE A 118 75.86 47.47 -73.10
C PHE A 118 76.15 47.32 -71.61
N SER A 119 76.63 46.15 -71.20
CA SER A 119 76.94 45.82 -69.81
C SER A 119 78.23 45.01 -69.69
N ASP A 120 78.93 45.20 -68.57
CA ASP A 120 80.09 44.40 -68.20
C ASP A 120 79.71 42.99 -67.69
N ALA A 121 78.45 42.75 -67.34
CA ALA A 121 77.99 41.47 -66.81
C ALA A 121 76.57 41.06 -67.24
N CYS A 122 76.42 39.78 -67.59
CA CYS A 122 75.13 39.12 -67.71
C CYS A 122 74.82 38.36 -66.41
N VAL A 123 73.74 38.74 -65.74
CA VAL A 123 73.29 38.13 -64.47
C VAL A 123 71.96 37.40 -64.67
N THR A 124 71.64 36.46 -63.79
CA THR A 124 70.41 35.67 -63.90
C THR A 124 69.19 36.58 -63.95
N THR A 125 68.30 36.36 -64.91
CA THR A 125 67.08 37.14 -65.05
C THR A 125 66.19 36.90 -63.86
N ILE A 126 66.03 37.94 -63.03
CA ILE A 126 64.98 38.00 -62.00
C ILE A 126 63.66 38.39 -62.69
N PRO A 127 62.62 37.54 -62.66
CA PRO A 127 61.30 37.87 -63.21
C PRO A 127 60.72 39.13 -62.54
N GLY A 128 60.08 40.00 -63.33
CA GLY A 128 59.48 41.25 -62.81
C GLY A 128 60.50 42.34 -62.41
N CYS A 129 61.80 42.12 -62.65
CA CYS A 129 62.83 43.13 -62.41
C CYS A 129 63.05 44.00 -63.64
N ASP A 130 63.02 45.33 -63.46
CA ASP A 130 63.28 46.31 -64.51
C ASP A 130 64.79 46.51 -64.71
N ARG A 131 65.57 46.58 -63.60
CA ARG A 131 67.02 46.83 -63.65
C ARG A 131 67.80 45.92 -62.71
N HIS A 132 68.66 45.07 -63.28
CA HIS A 132 69.54 44.17 -62.50
C HIS A 132 70.88 44.84 -62.14
N SER A 133 71.42 44.52 -60.97
CA SER A 133 72.73 44.95 -60.49
C SER A 133 73.84 43.99 -60.95
N SER A 134 75.09 44.44 -60.89
CA SER A 134 76.27 43.60 -61.18
C SER A 134 76.43 42.41 -60.23
N PHE A 135 75.78 42.42 -59.07
CA PHE A 135 75.83 41.35 -58.07
C PHE A 135 74.67 40.34 -58.20
N GLY A 136 73.85 40.45 -59.25
CA GLY A 136 72.70 39.56 -59.46
C GLY A 136 71.52 39.85 -58.53
N THR A 137 71.38 41.10 -58.08
CA THR A 137 70.19 41.60 -57.38
C THR A 137 69.36 42.50 -58.31
N CYS A 138 68.10 42.73 -57.98
CA CYS A 138 67.26 43.70 -58.64
C CYS A 138 67.37 45.05 -57.94
N ARG A 139 67.59 46.12 -58.71
CA ARG A 139 67.65 47.50 -58.23
C ARG A 139 66.26 48.14 -58.25
N ASP A 140 65.54 47.95 -59.35
CA ASP A 140 64.21 48.51 -59.59
C ASP A 140 63.29 47.42 -60.14
N CYS A 141 62.13 47.20 -59.51
CA CYS A 141 61.11 46.27 -60.02
C CYS A 141 60.20 46.95 -61.04
N MET A 142 59.65 46.16 -61.96
CA MET A 142 58.63 46.63 -62.90
C MET A 142 57.38 47.14 -62.16
N THR A 143 56.66 48.09 -62.76
CA THR A 143 55.40 48.61 -62.20
C THR A 143 54.44 47.47 -61.86
N GLY A 144 53.94 47.46 -60.62
CA GLY A 144 53.05 46.40 -60.11
C GLY A 144 53.75 45.28 -59.35
N TYR A 145 55.09 45.30 -59.24
CA TYR A 145 55.88 44.38 -58.40
C TYR A 145 56.52 45.11 -57.22
N ALA A 146 56.74 44.39 -56.12
CA ALA A 146 57.46 44.88 -54.93
C ALA A 146 58.81 44.17 -54.78
N MET A 147 59.80 44.89 -54.26
CA MET A 147 61.15 44.38 -54.05
C MET A 147 61.22 43.49 -52.79
N SER A 148 61.88 42.34 -52.88
CA SER A 148 62.22 41.53 -51.70
C SER A 148 63.27 42.24 -50.82
N SER A 149 63.25 41.94 -49.53
CA SER A 149 64.15 42.54 -48.53
C SER A 149 65.65 42.30 -48.77
N ASP A 150 66.00 41.24 -49.51
CA ASP A 150 67.36 40.92 -49.92
C ASP A 150 67.69 41.33 -51.36
N TYR A 151 66.77 42.03 -52.03
CA TYR A 151 66.88 42.49 -53.41
C TYR A 151 67.00 41.37 -54.46
N ARG A 152 66.69 40.11 -54.14
CA ARG A 152 66.85 38.97 -55.08
C ARG A 152 65.59 38.59 -55.85
N ALA A 153 64.44 39.16 -55.51
CA ALA A 153 63.17 38.89 -56.19
C ALA A 153 62.30 40.15 -56.31
N CYS A 154 61.56 40.23 -57.41
CA CYS A 154 60.42 41.13 -57.55
C CYS A 154 59.15 40.29 -57.45
N VAL A 155 58.34 40.57 -56.44
CA VAL A 155 57.21 39.73 -56.06
C VAL A 155 55.90 40.48 -56.22
N THR A 156 54.80 39.75 -56.39
CA THR A 156 53.48 40.37 -56.44
C THR A 156 53.15 40.98 -55.08
N PRO A 157 52.77 42.27 -55.00
CA PRO A 157 52.54 42.92 -53.74
C PRO A 157 51.31 42.33 -53.03
N ILE A 158 51.52 41.89 -51.79
CA ILE A 158 50.45 41.56 -50.84
C ILE A 158 49.99 42.88 -50.20
N THR A 159 48.68 43.15 -50.21
CA THR A 159 48.08 44.35 -49.60
C THR A 159 48.50 44.48 -48.13
N ASN A 160 48.91 45.68 -47.72
CA ASN A 160 49.36 46.01 -46.35
C ASN A 160 50.61 45.24 -45.87
N CYS A 161 51.44 44.74 -46.80
CA CYS A 161 52.73 44.15 -46.48
C CYS A 161 53.86 45.17 -46.64
N ALA A 162 54.61 45.39 -45.57
CA ALA A 162 55.73 46.34 -45.53
C ALA A 162 57.02 45.78 -46.16
N SER A 163 57.20 44.45 -46.16
CA SER A 163 58.40 43.82 -46.72
C SER A 163 58.22 42.33 -47.01
N TYR A 164 58.95 41.84 -48.01
CA TYR A 164 58.81 40.49 -48.56
C TYR A 164 60.11 39.68 -48.46
N ASN A 165 59.99 38.35 -48.42
CA ASN A 165 61.12 37.43 -48.64
C ASN A 165 61.30 37.14 -50.15
N PRO A 166 62.35 36.40 -50.55
CA PRO A 166 62.59 36.06 -51.96
C PRO A 166 61.54 35.16 -52.59
N SER A 167 60.79 34.40 -51.79
CA SER A 167 59.72 33.52 -52.28
C SER A 167 58.39 34.25 -52.44
N GLY A 168 58.31 35.56 -52.17
CA GLY A 168 57.10 36.36 -52.27
C GLY A 168 56.19 36.32 -51.05
N ALA A 169 56.59 35.65 -49.97
CA ALA A 169 55.86 35.68 -48.71
C ALA A 169 56.13 37.00 -47.97
N CYS A 170 55.10 37.52 -47.29
CA CYS A 170 55.27 38.69 -46.46
C CYS A 170 56.04 38.34 -45.20
N ILE A 171 57.01 39.16 -44.80
CA ILE A 171 57.79 38.98 -43.55
C ILE A 171 57.44 40.02 -42.48
N ARG A 172 56.88 41.16 -42.89
CA ARG A 172 56.44 42.23 -41.99
C ARG A 172 55.26 42.96 -42.60
N CYS A 173 54.19 43.10 -41.85
CA CYS A 173 53.02 43.87 -42.27
C CYS A 173 53.13 45.35 -41.88
N ASP A 174 52.31 46.18 -42.52
CA ASP A 174 52.11 47.58 -42.13
C ASP A 174 51.44 47.67 -40.76
N GLY A 175 51.67 48.77 -40.03
CA GLY A 175 51.52 48.87 -38.55
C GLY A 175 50.39 48.08 -37.89
N ASP A 176 49.13 48.39 -38.23
CA ASP A 176 47.94 47.82 -37.59
C ASP A 176 47.57 46.41 -38.09
N TYR A 177 48.36 45.86 -39.00
CA TYR A 177 48.16 44.54 -39.58
C TYR A 177 49.06 43.49 -38.91
N ARG A 178 48.61 42.24 -38.99
CA ARG A 178 49.33 41.06 -38.52
C ARG A 178 49.43 40.04 -39.65
N LEU A 179 50.55 39.34 -39.64
CA LEU A 179 50.87 38.34 -40.64
C LEU A 179 50.02 37.09 -40.40
N SER A 180 49.40 36.58 -41.45
CA SER A 180 48.71 35.29 -41.41
C SER A 180 49.70 34.16 -41.15
N SER A 181 49.21 33.06 -40.58
CA SER A 181 50.06 31.94 -40.16
C SER A 181 50.75 31.22 -41.32
N ASP A 182 50.22 31.38 -42.53
CA ASP A 182 50.77 30.86 -43.79
C ASP A 182 51.64 31.88 -44.53
N PHE A 183 51.86 33.07 -43.97
CA PHE A 183 52.68 34.16 -44.52
C PHE A 183 52.17 34.78 -45.83
N THR A 184 50.92 34.52 -46.22
CA THR A 184 50.34 34.96 -47.50
C THR A 184 49.52 36.25 -47.43
N ALA A 185 49.14 36.69 -46.22
CA ALA A 185 48.28 37.87 -46.04
C ALA A 185 48.66 38.71 -44.82
N CYS A 186 48.43 40.02 -44.92
CA CYS A 186 48.47 40.95 -43.80
C CYS A 186 47.05 41.37 -43.43
N VAL A 187 46.57 40.89 -42.29
CA VAL A 187 45.18 40.99 -41.87
C VAL A 187 45.01 41.94 -40.69
N THR A 188 43.81 42.47 -40.49
CA THR A 188 43.52 43.40 -39.41
C THR A 188 43.68 42.73 -38.04
N MET A 189 44.19 43.49 -37.07
CA MET A 189 44.39 42.96 -35.72
C MET A 189 43.05 42.67 -35.02
N ILE A 190 42.82 41.39 -34.71
CA ILE A 190 41.81 40.96 -33.74
C ILE A 190 42.44 40.95 -32.35
N THR A 191 41.85 41.71 -31.41
CA THR A 191 42.28 41.75 -30.00
C THR A 191 42.31 40.35 -29.40
N ASN A 192 43.38 40.03 -28.67
CA ASN A 192 43.61 38.72 -28.04
C ASN A 192 43.71 37.51 -28.98
N CYS A 193 43.80 37.72 -30.30
CA CYS A 193 44.16 36.66 -31.22
C CYS A 193 45.68 36.38 -31.15
N ALA A 194 46.05 35.10 -31.17
CA ALA A 194 47.44 34.63 -31.17
C ALA A 194 47.93 34.30 -32.59
N SER A 195 47.06 33.77 -33.45
CA SER A 195 47.39 33.39 -34.83
C SER A 195 46.22 33.60 -35.78
N TYR A 196 46.49 34.00 -37.02
CA TYR A 196 45.48 34.42 -38.00
C TYR A 196 45.43 33.50 -39.23
N ASN A 197 44.25 33.36 -39.82
CA ASN A 197 44.03 32.81 -41.15
C ASN A 197 44.25 33.88 -42.22
N ALA A 198 44.47 33.46 -43.47
CA ALA A 198 44.68 34.38 -44.60
C ALA A 198 43.46 35.27 -44.91
N ASP A 199 42.25 34.83 -44.55
CA ASP A 199 41.01 35.59 -44.72
C ASP A 199 40.76 36.64 -43.62
N GLY A 200 41.66 36.73 -42.63
CA GLY A 200 41.55 37.67 -41.51
C GLY A 200 40.76 37.15 -40.32
N THR A 201 40.36 35.89 -40.31
CA THR A 201 39.78 35.25 -39.12
C THR A 201 40.86 34.79 -38.13
N CYS A 202 40.50 34.69 -36.86
CA CYS A 202 41.38 34.20 -35.81
C CYS A 202 41.38 32.66 -35.77
N LEU A 203 42.57 32.07 -35.85
CA LEU A 203 42.75 30.62 -35.76
C LEU A 203 42.88 30.17 -34.30
N ASN A 204 43.73 30.85 -33.52
CA ASN A 204 43.93 30.55 -32.10
C ASN A 204 43.96 31.86 -31.32
N CYS A 205 43.33 31.87 -30.14
CA CYS A 205 43.36 32.98 -29.23
C CYS A 205 44.51 32.85 -28.22
N LYS A 206 44.89 33.95 -27.57
CA LYS A 206 45.84 33.96 -26.46
C LYS A 206 45.28 33.19 -25.26
N SER A 207 46.15 32.75 -24.35
CA SER A 207 45.74 32.03 -23.14
C SER A 207 44.68 32.81 -22.35
N GLY A 208 43.63 32.12 -21.91
CA GLY A 208 42.45 32.70 -21.24
C GLY A 208 41.32 33.16 -22.18
N TYR A 209 41.49 33.04 -23.50
CA TYR A 209 40.49 33.43 -24.51
C TYR A 209 40.15 32.28 -25.45
N SER A 210 38.89 32.22 -25.90
CA SER A 210 38.39 31.27 -26.90
C SER A 210 37.92 31.99 -28.16
N VAL A 211 38.04 31.31 -29.30
CA VAL A 211 37.55 31.82 -30.58
C VAL A 211 36.03 31.81 -30.62
N SER A 212 35.42 32.90 -31.10
CA SER A 212 33.98 32.96 -31.34
C SER A 212 33.58 32.05 -32.50
N SER A 213 32.30 31.68 -32.55
CA SER A 213 31.75 30.80 -33.60
C SER A 213 31.87 31.35 -35.03
N ASP A 214 32.01 32.66 -35.19
CA ASP A 214 32.25 33.31 -36.48
C ASP A 214 33.74 33.55 -36.78
N PHE A 215 34.64 33.10 -35.90
CA PHE A 215 36.10 33.26 -35.98
C PHE A 215 36.61 34.70 -36.05
N LYS A 216 35.76 35.69 -35.75
CA LYS A 216 36.12 37.12 -35.88
C LYS A 216 36.50 37.78 -34.55
N SER A 217 36.39 37.06 -33.44
CA SER A 217 36.71 37.59 -32.11
C SER A 217 37.29 36.52 -31.19
N CYS A 218 38.09 36.98 -30.23
CA CYS A 218 38.60 36.18 -29.12
C CYS A 218 37.97 36.67 -27.83
N VAL A 219 37.12 35.85 -27.24
CA VAL A 219 36.32 36.19 -26.06
C VAL A 219 36.85 35.49 -24.82
N THR A 220 36.61 36.04 -23.64
CA THR A 220 37.08 35.46 -22.37
C THR A 220 36.48 34.08 -22.16
N MET A 221 37.31 33.11 -21.76
CA MET A 221 36.84 31.76 -21.47
C MET A 221 35.83 31.76 -20.32
N ILE A 222 34.69 31.09 -20.54
CA ILE A 222 33.68 30.79 -19.53
C ILE A 222 33.89 29.32 -19.11
N SER A 223 34.05 29.08 -17.81
CA SER A 223 34.21 27.72 -17.29
C SER A 223 33.04 26.83 -17.73
N GLY A 224 33.34 25.65 -18.28
CA GLY A 224 32.32 24.70 -18.76
C GLY A 224 31.67 25.07 -20.10
N CYS A 225 32.06 26.17 -20.76
CA CYS A 225 31.55 26.54 -22.08
C CYS A 225 32.32 25.86 -23.21
N GLY A 226 31.60 25.29 -24.18
CA GLY A 226 32.16 24.61 -25.34
C GLY A 226 32.26 25.49 -26.59
N THR A 227 31.24 26.31 -26.86
CA THR A 227 31.25 27.25 -28.00
C THR A 227 30.73 28.63 -27.61
N TYR A 228 31.23 29.66 -28.28
CA TYR A 228 31.01 31.06 -27.93
C TYR A 228 30.32 31.85 -29.05
N ASN A 229 29.46 32.79 -28.67
CA ASN A 229 28.93 33.82 -29.57
C ASN A 229 29.96 34.96 -29.73
N SER A 230 29.71 35.84 -30.71
CA SER A 230 30.59 36.98 -30.99
C SER A 230 30.59 38.07 -29.90
N ASP A 231 29.57 38.10 -29.04
CA ASP A 231 29.50 38.99 -27.88
C ASP A 231 30.17 38.43 -26.61
N GLY A 232 30.73 37.22 -26.69
CA GLY A 232 31.34 36.51 -25.56
C GLY A 232 30.37 35.72 -24.69
N SER A 233 29.07 35.68 -25.02
CA SER A 233 28.11 34.77 -24.37
C SER A 233 28.37 33.31 -24.76
N CYS A 234 28.07 32.39 -23.85
CA CYS A 234 28.21 30.96 -24.14
C CYS A 234 27.06 30.49 -25.03
N ARG A 235 27.38 30.01 -26.23
CA ARG A 235 26.40 29.48 -27.17
C ARG A 235 26.00 28.05 -26.82
N SER A 236 26.95 27.23 -26.40
CA SER A 236 26.70 25.86 -25.94
C SER A 236 27.72 25.46 -24.88
N CYS A 237 27.26 24.84 -23.80
CA CYS A 237 28.12 24.32 -22.76
C CYS A 237 28.70 22.94 -23.13
N ASN A 238 29.75 22.53 -22.42
CA ASN A 238 30.33 21.19 -22.50
C ASN A 238 29.35 20.13 -22.00
N SER A 239 29.60 18.86 -22.34
CA SER A 239 28.77 17.74 -21.87
C SER A 239 28.62 17.77 -20.33
N GLY A 240 27.39 17.67 -19.85
CA GLY A 240 27.05 17.76 -18.43
C GLY A 240 26.87 19.18 -17.87
N TYR A 241 26.88 20.21 -18.73
CA TYR A 241 26.60 21.60 -18.36
C TYR A 241 25.47 22.21 -19.20
N SER A 242 24.79 23.22 -18.63
CA SER A 242 23.67 23.95 -19.26
C SER A 242 23.86 25.45 -19.07
N VAL A 243 23.37 26.22 -20.06
CA VAL A 243 23.51 27.69 -20.06
C VAL A 243 22.55 28.27 -19.02
N ALA A 244 23.09 29.09 -18.11
CA ALA A 244 22.31 29.81 -17.12
C ALA A 244 21.52 30.98 -17.75
N SER A 245 20.58 31.55 -16.98
CA SER A 245 19.70 32.62 -17.44
C SER A 245 20.41 33.88 -17.95
N ASP A 246 21.67 34.09 -17.58
CA ASP A 246 22.49 35.24 -18.01
C ASP A 246 23.21 35.02 -19.35
N SER A 247 23.16 33.80 -19.92
CA SER A 247 23.92 33.38 -21.10
C SER A 247 25.44 33.52 -20.97
N LYS A 248 25.96 33.73 -19.76
CA LYS A 248 27.38 33.97 -19.46
C LYS A 248 27.96 32.95 -18.48
N THR A 249 27.12 32.10 -17.92
CA THR A 249 27.53 31.05 -16.99
C THR A 249 27.05 29.69 -17.49
N CYS A 250 27.94 28.70 -17.49
CA CYS A 250 27.58 27.30 -17.68
C CYS A 250 27.55 26.61 -16.31
N VAL A 251 26.40 26.07 -15.94
CA VAL A 251 26.21 25.38 -14.66
C VAL A 251 26.03 23.89 -14.92
N LYS A 252 26.34 23.06 -13.93
CA LYS A 252 26.20 21.61 -14.05
C LYS A 252 24.72 21.25 -14.32
N THR A 253 24.46 20.39 -15.28
CA THR A 253 23.10 19.98 -15.65
C THR A 253 22.44 19.25 -14.49
N ILE A 254 21.23 19.70 -14.14
CA ILE A 254 20.34 19.04 -13.17
C ILE A 254 19.31 18.25 -13.98
N SER A 255 19.14 16.97 -13.64
CA SER A 255 18.16 16.12 -14.33
C SER A 255 16.77 16.75 -14.24
N LYS A 256 16.05 16.79 -15.38
CA LYS A 256 14.67 17.31 -15.49
C LYS A 256 14.51 18.79 -15.14
N CYS A 257 15.59 19.55 -15.22
CA CYS A 257 15.58 20.99 -15.08
C CYS A 257 15.51 21.66 -16.47
N ASN A 258 14.46 22.46 -16.69
CA ASN A 258 14.21 23.16 -17.94
C ASN A 258 15.01 24.47 -18.05
N SER A 259 15.26 25.17 -16.93
CA SER A 259 16.05 26.41 -16.94
C SER A 259 16.84 26.61 -15.64
N TYR A 260 17.95 27.37 -15.72
CA TYR A 260 18.96 27.44 -14.67
C TYR A 260 19.21 28.87 -14.19
N ASN A 261 19.41 29.03 -12.88
CA ASN A 261 19.91 30.27 -12.28
C ASN A 261 21.44 30.37 -12.39
N THR A 262 21.99 31.55 -12.13
CA THR A 262 23.44 31.81 -12.18
C THR A 262 24.23 31.13 -11.06
N ASP A 263 23.58 30.77 -9.95
CA ASP A 263 24.17 30.02 -8.83
C ASP A 263 24.21 28.49 -9.06
N GLY A 264 23.66 28.02 -10.18
CA GLY A 264 23.58 26.60 -10.51
C GLY A 264 22.34 25.88 -9.98
N THR A 265 21.41 26.58 -9.31
CA THR A 265 20.11 26.01 -8.93
C THR A 265 19.15 25.94 -10.12
N CYS A 266 18.19 25.02 -10.03
CA CYS A 266 17.16 24.93 -11.05
C CYS A 266 16.15 26.07 -10.89
N ARG A 267 15.91 26.84 -11.96
CA ARG A 267 14.94 27.92 -11.99
C ARG A 267 13.53 27.44 -12.32
N SER A 268 13.40 26.39 -13.13
CA SER A 268 12.12 25.77 -13.47
C SER A 268 12.32 24.32 -13.88
N CYS A 269 11.49 23.42 -13.37
CA CYS A 269 11.49 22.01 -13.77
C CYS A 269 10.78 21.77 -15.12
N ASP A 270 11.08 20.63 -15.74
CA ASP A 270 10.33 20.09 -16.87
C ASP A 270 8.84 19.92 -16.52
N ALA A 271 7.98 19.95 -17.53
CA ALA A 271 6.55 19.73 -17.33
C ALA A 271 6.31 18.37 -16.63
N GLY A 272 5.56 18.40 -15.53
CA GLY A 272 5.27 17.21 -14.71
C GLY A 272 6.31 16.90 -13.62
N TYR A 273 7.29 17.77 -13.39
CA TYR A 273 8.27 17.64 -12.30
C TYR A 273 8.17 18.82 -11.32
N VAL A 274 8.56 18.60 -10.07
CA VAL A 274 8.50 19.58 -8.97
C VAL A 274 9.86 19.73 -8.30
N PHE A 275 10.09 20.86 -7.61
CA PHE A 275 11.35 21.10 -6.91
C PHE A 275 11.51 20.21 -5.68
N SER A 276 12.73 19.71 -5.48
CA SER A 276 13.18 19.26 -4.17
C SER A 276 13.30 20.45 -3.21
N TYR A 277 13.28 20.19 -1.89
CA TYR A 277 13.29 21.24 -0.87
C TYR A 277 14.54 22.14 -0.92
N ASP A 278 15.64 21.64 -1.48
CA ASP A 278 16.92 22.32 -1.62
C ASP A 278 17.07 23.05 -2.96
N ASN A 279 16.08 22.97 -3.85
CA ASN A 279 16.09 23.53 -5.21
C ASN A 279 17.23 23.02 -6.13
N PHE A 280 17.90 21.94 -5.73
CA PHE A 280 18.97 21.30 -6.51
C PHE A 280 18.50 20.11 -7.35
N GLY A 281 17.22 19.75 -7.26
CA GLY A 281 16.63 18.64 -8.01
C GLY A 281 15.21 18.93 -8.49
N CYS A 282 14.87 18.35 -9.64
CA CYS A 282 13.51 18.27 -10.16
C CYS A 282 13.08 16.82 -10.13
N VAL A 283 12.09 16.52 -9.30
CA VAL A 283 11.68 15.15 -8.98
C VAL A 283 10.23 14.92 -9.41
N PRO A 284 9.85 13.67 -9.74
CA PRO A 284 8.47 13.37 -10.08
C PRO A 284 7.56 13.60 -8.86
N PRO A 285 6.39 14.25 -9.04
CA PRO A 285 5.47 14.51 -7.94
C PRO A 285 4.85 13.21 -7.42
N LEU A 286 4.88 13.04 -6.11
CA LEU A 286 4.21 11.95 -5.39
C LEU A 286 2.85 12.43 -4.86
N PRO A 287 1.80 11.60 -4.91
CA PRO A 287 0.48 11.94 -4.37
C PRO A 287 0.54 12.33 -2.89
N GLN A 288 -0.18 13.40 -2.52
CA GLN A 288 -0.28 13.92 -1.15
C GLN A 288 1.05 14.33 -0.49
N CYS A 289 2.14 14.44 -1.26
CA CYS A 289 3.40 14.94 -0.77
C CYS A 289 3.47 16.47 -0.90
N ASN A 290 3.82 17.15 0.19
CA ASN A 290 3.94 18.60 0.26
C ASN A 290 5.38 19.09 -0.01
N SER A 291 6.40 18.32 0.39
CA SER A 291 7.81 18.65 0.10
C SER A 291 8.64 17.40 -0.13
N TYR A 292 9.67 17.52 -0.98
CA TYR A 292 10.43 16.39 -1.52
C TYR A 292 11.91 16.47 -1.16
N ASN A 293 12.53 15.32 -0.89
CA ASN A 293 13.98 15.18 -0.76
C ASN A 293 14.68 15.22 -2.14
N ALA A 294 16.00 15.38 -2.12
CA ALA A 294 16.82 15.46 -3.35
C ALA A 294 16.80 14.15 -4.18
N ASP A 295 16.54 13.00 -3.55
CA ASP A 295 16.40 11.70 -4.21
C ASP A 295 14.98 11.43 -4.76
N GLY A 296 14.04 12.36 -4.55
CA GLY A 296 12.64 12.24 -4.94
C GLY A 296 11.73 11.55 -3.94
N THR A 297 12.23 11.16 -2.76
CA THR A 297 11.38 10.68 -1.66
C THR A 297 10.58 11.83 -1.03
N CYS A 298 9.47 11.51 -0.37
CA CYS A 298 8.65 12.53 0.28
C CYS A 298 9.24 12.91 1.63
N ARG A 299 9.50 14.20 1.84
CA ARG A 299 10.02 14.74 3.11
C ARG A 299 8.90 15.09 4.07
N SER A 300 7.80 15.65 3.56
CA SER A 300 6.63 16.01 4.36
C SER A 300 5.35 15.85 3.56
N CYS A 301 4.31 15.34 4.20
CA CYS A 301 3.02 15.14 3.56
C CYS A 301 2.07 16.33 3.73
N ASN A 302 0.99 16.36 2.96
CA ASN A 302 -0.09 17.34 3.08
C ASN A 302 -0.80 17.22 4.44
N SER A 303 -1.52 18.28 4.84
CA SER A 303 -2.32 18.27 6.08
C SER A 303 -3.29 17.09 6.12
N GLY A 304 -3.30 16.34 7.23
CA GLY A 304 -4.14 15.13 7.40
C GLY A 304 -3.52 13.84 6.85
N THR A 305 -2.24 13.87 6.43
CA THR A 305 -1.50 12.69 5.99
C THR A 305 -0.14 12.59 6.70
N SER A 306 0.38 11.37 6.82
CA SER A 306 1.64 11.01 7.47
C SER A 306 2.54 10.24 6.52
N LEU A 307 3.85 10.40 6.70
CA LEU A 307 4.85 9.67 5.92
C LEU A 307 4.89 8.20 6.39
N ALA A 308 4.75 7.28 5.44
CA ALA A 308 4.93 5.85 5.68
C ALA A 308 6.42 5.50 5.84
N VAL A 309 6.70 4.32 6.38
CA VAL A 309 8.06 3.82 6.64
C VAL A 309 8.92 3.67 5.36
N ASP A 310 8.32 3.72 4.17
CA ASP A 310 9.03 3.66 2.89
C ASP A 310 9.60 5.01 2.41
N ASP A 311 9.35 6.08 3.17
CA ASP A 311 9.68 7.49 2.86
C ASP A 311 9.12 7.98 1.51
N LYS A 312 8.21 7.23 0.88
CA LYS A 312 7.69 7.53 -0.47
C LYS A 312 6.20 7.78 -0.45
N THR A 313 5.49 7.19 0.49
CA THR A 313 4.04 7.19 0.48
C THR A 313 3.49 8.05 1.61
N CYS A 314 2.65 9.02 1.25
CA CYS A 314 1.87 9.79 2.21
C CYS A 314 0.49 9.14 2.37
N VAL A 315 0.17 8.72 3.58
CA VAL A 315 -1.07 7.99 3.88
C VAL A 315 -1.94 8.78 4.84
N THR A 316 -3.25 8.54 4.83
CA THR A 316 -4.19 9.25 5.71
C THR A 316 -3.88 8.99 7.18
N THR A 317 -3.87 10.03 8.00
CA THR A 317 -3.54 9.91 9.43
C THR A 317 -4.63 9.17 10.19
N ILE A 318 -4.27 8.02 10.75
CA ILE A 318 -5.04 7.34 11.80
C ILE A 318 -4.70 7.99 13.15
N SER A 319 -5.72 8.41 13.91
CA SER A 319 -5.55 9.02 15.23
C SER A 319 -4.73 8.12 16.15
N GLN A 320 -3.77 8.69 16.87
CA GLN A 320 -2.87 7.99 17.81
C GLN A 320 -1.98 6.89 17.21
N CYS A 321 -1.90 6.81 15.88
CA CYS A 321 -0.92 5.96 15.21
C CYS A 321 0.44 6.65 15.16
N LYS A 322 1.50 5.90 15.45
CA LYS A 322 2.88 6.37 15.47
C LYS A 322 3.62 6.07 14.17
N MET A 323 3.40 4.89 13.59
CA MET A 323 4.08 4.46 12.36
C MET A 323 3.09 3.83 11.40
N TYR A 324 3.26 4.11 10.10
CA TYR A 324 2.37 3.65 9.05
C TYR A 324 3.08 2.76 8.04
N ALA A 325 2.39 1.71 7.59
CA ALA A 325 2.79 0.92 6.44
C ALA A 325 2.43 1.65 5.12
N TYR A 326 3.02 1.21 4.00
CA TYR A 326 2.79 1.79 2.68
C TYR A 326 1.31 1.71 2.21
N GLU A 327 0.53 0.75 2.73
CA GLU A 327 -0.91 0.59 2.41
C GLU A 327 -1.83 1.49 3.25
N GLY A 328 -1.28 2.37 4.09
CA GLY A 328 -2.07 3.24 4.98
C GLY A 328 -2.57 2.56 6.26
N ILE A 329 -1.96 1.43 6.61
CA ILE A 329 -2.28 0.64 7.80
C ILE A 329 -1.37 1.07 8.96
N CYS A 330 -1.91 1.13 10.19
CA CYS A 330 -1.11 1.45 11.36
C CYS A 330 -0.23 0.27 11.78
N MET A 331 1.07 0.50 11.94
CA MET A 331 2.02 -0.52 12.42
C MET A 331 2.25 -0.48 13.92
N SER A 332 2.14 0.70 14.53
CA SER A 332 2.31 0.88 15.96
C SER A 332 1.58 2.13 16.46
N CYS A 333 1.11 2.08 17.69
CA CYS A 333 0.37 3.17 18.33
C CYS A 333 1.27 4.01 19.25
N ASN A 334 0.82 5.22 19.55
CA ASN A 334 1.38 6.05 20.60
C ASN A 334 1.28 5.35 21.97
N VAL A 335 2.15 5.74 22.90
CA VAL A 335 2.16 5.20 24.27
C VAL A 335 0.78 5.36 24.90
N GLY A 336 0.25 4.28 25.49
CA GLY A 336 -1.08 4.25 26.11
C GLY A 336 -2.21 3.77 25.18
N PHE A 337 -1.92 3.48 23.91
CA PHE A 337 -2.88 2.93 22.95
C PHE A 337 -2.43 1.55 22.45
N THR A 338 -3.41 0.73 22.05
CA THR A 338 -3.19 -0.59 21.47
C THR A 338 -3.78 -0.66 20.06
N LEU A 339 -3.19 -1.51 19.22
CA LEU A 339 -3.60 -1.65 17.82
C LEU A 339 -4.87 -2.50 17.72
N SER A 340 -5.82 -2.09 16.87
CA SER A 340 -6.95 -2.93 16.48
C SER A 340 -6.49 -4.15 15.68
N ASN A 341 -7.28 -5.21 15.67
CA ASN A 341 -6.93 -6.46 14.98
C ASN A 341 -6.77 -6.27 13.46
N ASP A 342 -7.60 -5.41 12.87
CA ASP A 342 -7.53 -5.01 11.46
C ASP A 342 -6.50 -3.90 11.20
N ARG A 343 -5.83 -3.41 12.25
CA ARG A 343 -4.77 -2.39 12.22
C ARG A 343 -5.21 -1.04 11.64
N SER A 344 -6.52 -0.79 11.60
CA SER A 344 -7.11 0.46 11.10
C SER A 344 -7.28 1.53 12.19
N ALA A 345 -7.12 1.17 13.46
CA ALA A 345 -7.25 2.09 14.58
C ALA A 345 -6.27 1.81 15.72
N CYS A 346 -5.92 2.87 16.44
CA CYS A 346 -5.26 2.80 17.74
C CYS A 346 -6.27 3.15 18.83
N VAL A 347 -6.59 2.18 19.67
CA VAL A 347 -7.70 2.27 20.62
C VAL A 347 -7.18 2.23 22.06
N THR A 348 -8.02 2.65 23.00
CA THR A 348 -7.67 2.60 24.42
C THR A 348 -7.68 1.15 24.91
N PRO A 349 -6.67 0.69 25.68
CA PRO A 349 -6.62 -0.67 26.18
C PRO A 349 -7.78 -0.95 27.13
N ILE A 350 -8.45 -2.09 26.94
CA ILE A 350 -9.49 -2.59 27.83
C ILE A 350 -8.84 -3.70 28.68
N PRO A 351 -8.91 -3.64 30.02
CA PRO A 351 -8.36 -4.68 30.88
C PRO A 351 -8.88 -6.07 30.48
N GLN A 352 -7.99 -7.06 30.38
CA GLN A 352 -8.30 -8.45 29.99
C GLN A 352 -8.84 -8.65 28.56
N CYS A 353 -8.76 -7.64 27.70
CA CYS A 353 -9.06 -7.77 26.28
C CYS A 353 -7.81 -8.18 25.49
N ASN A 354 -7.92 -9.22 24.65
CA ASN A 354 -6.83 -9.69 23.78
C ASN A 354 -7.02 -9.35 22.30
N ALA A 355 -8.21 -8.92 21.92
CA ALA A 355 -8.59 -8.65 20.53
C ALA A 355 -9.44 -7.39 20.47
N TYR A 356 -9.02 -6.42 19.66
CA TYR A 356 -9.62 -5.09 19.62
C TYR A 356 -10.27 -4.81 18.27
N ASN A 357 -11.48 -4.26 18.28
CA ASN A 357 -12.17 -3.76 17.09
C ASN A 357 -11.77 -2.31 16.81
N ALA A 358 -11.95 -1.86 15.57
CA ALA A 358 -11.59 -0.50 15.14
C ALA A 358 -12.37 0.62 15.87
N ASP A 359 -13.58 0.32 16.35
CA ASP A 359 -14.42 1.25 17.13
C ASP A 359 -14.00 1.37 18.62
N GLY A 360 -12.96 0.64 19.02
CA GLY A 360 -12.49 0.60 20.41
C GLY A 360 -13.21 -0.40 21.30
N THR A 361 -14.11 -1.23 20.76
CA THR A 361 -14.71 -2.33 21.52
C THR A 361 -13.82 -3.58 21.53
N CYS A 362 -14.03 -4.45 22.52
CA CYS A 362 -13.33 -5.70 22.65
C CYS A 362 -13.98 -6.79 21.78
N GLY A 363 -13.21 -7.33 20.82
CA GLY A 363 -13.60 -8.46 19.99
C GLY A 363 -13.39 -9.81 20.67
N GLY A 364 -12.52 -9.88 21.68
CA GLY A 364 -12.23 -11.11 22.42
C GLY A 364 -11.48 -10.85 23.74
N CYS A 365 -11.81 -11.64 24.76
CA CYS A 365 -11.21 -11.54 26.08
C CYS A 365 -10.19 -12.66 26.33
N ASN A 366 -9.32 -12.44 27.32
CA ASN A 366 -8.43 -13.47 27.85
C ASN A 366 -9.22 -14.65 28.44
N SER A 367 -8.55 -15.80 28.57
CA SER A 367 -9.14 -17.00 29.18
C SER A 367 -9.70 -16.70 30.58
N GLY A 368 -10.93 -17.16 30.84
CA GLY A 368 -11.67 -16.90 32.09
C GLY A 368 -12.48 -15.60 32.11
N TYR A 369 -12.47 -14.83 31.02
CA TYR A 369 -13.25 -13.60 30.87
C TYR A 369 -14.17 -13.68 29.64
N SER A 370 -15.33 -13.04 29.75
CA SER A 370 -16.33 -12.90 28.69
C SER A 370 -16.55 -11.42 28.37
N THR A 371 -16.87 -11.13 27.10
CA THR A 371 -17.21 -9.77 26.68
C THR A 371 -18.55 -9.36 27.29
N SER A 372 -18.62 -8.14 27.81
CA SER A 372 -19.89 -7.53 28.17
C SER A 372 -20.77 -7.34 26.94
N PHE A 373 -22.08 -7.21 27.14
CA PHE A 373 -23.05 -7.03 26.08
C PHE A 373 -22.76 -5.81 25.18
N ASP A 374 -22.26 -4.72 25.77
CA ASP A 374 -21.83 -3.51 25.05
C ASP A 374 -20.42 -3.63 24.46
N LYS A 375 -19.73 -4.75 24.69
CA LYS A 375 -18.36 -5.06 24.25
C LYS A 375 -17.30 -4.09 24.77
N LYS A 376 -17.60 -3.29 25.80
CA LYS A 376 -16.68 -2.29 26.36
C LYS A 376 -15.90 -2.79 27.57
N ALA A 377 -16.20 -3.98 28.07
CA ALA A 377 -15.50 -4.60 29.18
C ALA A 377 -15.30 -6.10 28.96
N CYS A 378 -14.21 -6.63 29.51
CA CYS A 378 -14.02 -8.06 29.72
C CYS A 378 -14.25 -8.35 31.20
N VAL A 379 -15.29 -9.10 31.50
CA VAL A 379 -15.70 -9.42 32.87
C VAL A 379 -15.52 -10.91 33.16
N PRO A 380 -15.31 -11.33 34.42
CA PRO A 380 -15.14 -12.74 34.74
C PRO A 380 -16.30 -13.60 34.20
N SER A 381 -15.97 -14.73 33.57
CA SER A 381 -16.98 -15.60 32.98
C SER A 381 -17.83 -16.29 34.07
N ILE A 382 -19.14 -16.02 34.05
CA ILE A 382 -20.13 -16.73 34.86
C ILE A 382 -20.61 -17.99 34.12
N PRO A 383 -20.45 -19.21 34.68
CA PRO A 383 -20.94 -20.44 34.06
C PRO A 383 -22.45 -20.39 33.77
N GLY A 384 -22.86 -20.86 32.58
CA GLY A 384 -24.26 -20.85 32.16
C GLY A 384 -24.81 -19.48 31.73
N CYS A 385 -24.05 -18.40 31.87
CA CYS A 385 -24.47 -17.06 31.45
C CYS A 385 -24.26 -16.85 29.94
N LEU A 386 -25.32 -16.40 29.26
CA LEU A 386 -25.31 -16.11 27.82
C LEU A 386 -24.86 -14.67 27.53
N SER A 387 -25.20 -13.72 28.40
CA SER A 387 -24.78 -12.32 28.24
C SER A 387 -24.45 -11.65 29.57
N HIS A 388 -23.31 -10.94 29.61
CA HIS A 388 -22.81 -10.25 30.79
C HIS A 388 -23.03 -8.74 30.68
N SER A 389 -23.34 -8.11 31.81
CA SER A 389 -23.36 -6.66 31.98
C SER A 389 -21.94 -6.12 32.19
N ALA A 390 -21.75 -4.81 32.01
CA ALA A 390 -20.45 -4.16 32.18
C ALA A 390 -19.93 -4.19 33.63
N ASP A 391 -20.81 -4.36 34.61
CA ASP A 391 -20.48 -4.50 36.04
C ASP A 391 -20.08 -5.94 36.44
N GLY A 392 -20.09 -6.88 35.49
CA GLY A 392 -19.77 -8.29 35.72
C GLY A 392 -20.94 -9.14 36.19
N THR A 393 -22.17 -8.62 36.19
CA THR A 393 -23.38 -9.43 36.44
C THR A 393 -23.87 -10.15 35.18
N CYS A 394 -24.65 -11.21 35.35
CA CYS A 394 -25.30 -11.92 34.24
C CYS A 394 -26.66 -11.29 33.93
N ARG A 395 -26.87 -10.92 32.67
CA ARG A 395 -28.13 -10.36 32.18
C ARG A 395 -29.09 -11.44 31.68
N SER A 396 -28.57 -12.51 31.09
CA SER A 396 -29.39 -13.64 30.64
C SER A 396 -28.62 -14.95 30.73
N CYS A 397 -29.35 -16.01 31.10
CA CYS A 397 -28.78 -17.35 31.24
C CYS A 397 -29.12 -18.24 30.03
N THR A 398 -28.37 -19.32 29.90
CA THR A 398 -28.60 -20.39 28.92
C THR A 398 -29.89 -21.15 29.27
N ILE A 399 -30.51 -21.81 28.30
CA ILE A 399 -31.73 -22.61 28.49
C ILE A 399 -31.55 -23.60 29.65
N GLY A 400 -32.54 -23.67 30.55
CA GLY A 400 -32.50 -24.49 31.77
C GLY A 400 -31.95 -23.77 33.01
N TYR A 401 -31.44 -22.55 32.86
CA TYR A 401 -30.92 -21.71 33.95
C TYR A 401 -31.69 -20.40 34.04
N THR A 402 -31.70 -19.80 35.24
CA THR A 402 -32.24 -18.48 35.55
C THR A 402 -31.27 -17.69 36.42
N THR A 403 -31.42 -16.36 36.48
CA THR A 403 -30.53 -15.49 37.25
C THR A 403 -30.83 -15.58 38.74
N SER A 404 -29.77 -15.55 39.57
CA SER A 404 -29.89 -15.30 41.00
C SER A 404 -30.45 -13.90 41.27
N PHE A 405 -30.98 -13.67 42.49
CA PHE A 405 -31.58 -12.39 42.85
C PHE A 405 -30.64 -11.18 42.72
N ASP A 406 -29.32 -11.41 42.80
CA ASP A 406 -28.28 -10.39 42.68
C ASP A 406 -27.60 -10.39 41.30
N ASN A 407 -28.10 -11.21 40.37
CA ASN A 407 -27.58 -11.39 39.02
C ASN A 407 -26.13 -11.90 38.94
N LYS A 408 -25.55 -12.43 40.02
CA LYS A 408 -24.15 -12.90 40.03
C LYS A 408 -23.98 -14.37 39.65
N ALA A 409 -25.06 -15.13 39.54
CA ALA A 409 -25.03 -16.53 39.15
C ALA A 409 -26.19 -16.88 38.21
N CYS A 410 -25.94 -17.84 37.32
CA CYS A 410 -26.98 -18.57 36.60
C CYS A 410 -27.18 -19.91 37.28
N VAL A 411 -28.38 -20.17 37.77
CA VAL A 411 -28.71 -21.35 38.55
C VAL A 411 -29.81 -22.15 37.88
N VAL A 412 -29.87 -23.45 38.13
CA VAL A 412 -30.85 -24.35 37.50
C VAL A 412 -32.26 -23.98 37.95
N VAL A 413 -33.21 -23.98 37.03
CA VAL A 413 -34.62 -23.67 37.33
C VAL A 413 -35.21 -24.73 38.27
N ILE A 414 -35.78 -24.28 39.39
CA ILE A 414 -36.56 -25.10 40.32
C ILE A 414 -38.05 -24.84 40.01
N PRO A 415 -38.88 -25.87 39.75
CA PRO A 415 -40.30 -25.67 39.47
C PRO A 415 -41.00 -24.85 40.55
N SER A 416 -41.80 -23.86 40.13
CA SER A 416 -42.58 -22.97 41.00
C SER A 416 -41.74 -22.14 41.98
N CYS A 417 -40.47 -21.89 41.66
CA CYS A 417 -39.62 -20.95 42.40
C CYS A 417 -39.56 -19.60 41.71
N SER A 418 -39.92 -18.53 42.43
CA SER A 418 -39.99 -17.16 41.90
C SER A 418 -38.65 -16.42 41.96
N THR A 419 -37.86 -16.61 43.01
CA THR A 419 -36.51 -16.00 43.11
C THR A 419 -35.49 -16.98 43.68
N TYR A 420 -34.22 -16.80 43.33
CA TYR A 420 -33.14 -17.76 43.61
C TYR A 420 -31.97 -17.11 44.34
N ASN A 421 -31.32 -17.86 45.23
CA ASN A 421 -30.05 -17.50 45.84
C ASN A 421 -28.87 -17.79 44.90
N THR A 422 -27.69 -17.27 45.23
CA THR A 422 -26.46 -17.45 44.43
C THR A 422 -25.95 -18.89 44.40
N ASP A 423 -26.30 -19.71 45.38
CA ASP A 423 -25.96 -21.14 45.45
C ASP A 423 -26.93 -22.04 44.68
N GLY A 424 -27.99 -21.46 44.10
CA GLY A 424 -29.03 -22.17 43.37
C GLY A 424 -30.19 -22.69 44.21
N SER A 425 -30.20 -22.46 45.51
CA SER A 425 -31.40 -22.70 46.33
C SER A 425 -32.51 -21.70 45.99
N CYS A 426 -33.75 -22.15 46.08
CA CYS A 426 -34.91 -21.30 45.94
C CYS A 426 -35.02 -20.37 47.15
N LYS A 427 -35.22 -19.08 46.90
CA LYS A 427 -35.35 -18.04 47.93
C LYS A 427 -36.82 -17.75 48.26
N THR A 428 -37.66 -17.68 47.23
CA THR A 428 -39.12 -17.50 47.37
C THR A 428 -39.85 -18.37 46.37
N CYS A 429 -40.95 -18.98 46.79
CA CYS A 429 -41.81 -19.79 45.93
C CYS A 429 -42.87 -18.94 45.22
N GLU A 430 -43.50 -19.49 44.20
CA GLU A 430 -44.65 -18.90 43.51
C GLU A 430 -45.94 -19.16 44.29
N GLY A 431 -46.80 -18.14 44.41
CA GLY A 431 -48.10 -18.24 45.09
C GLY A 431 -47.99 -18.61 46.56
N ASP A 432 -48.86 -19.53 47.01
CA ASP A 432 -48.97 -19.98 48.41
C ASP A 432 -48.09 -21.21 48.73
N LEU A 433 -47.15 -21.56 47.86
CA LEU A 433 -46.20 -22.65 48.08
C LEU A 433 -45.16 -22.27 49.15
N VAL A 434 -44.70 -23.28 49.88
CA VAL A 434 -43.71 -23.13 50.96
C VAL A 434 -42.39 -23.80 50.57
N LEU A 435 -41.29 -23.21 51.03
CA LEU A 435 -39.94 -23.68 50.72
C LEU A 435 -39.61 -24.94 51.54
N SER A 436 -39.03 -25.95 50.89
CA SER A 436 -38.45 -27.10 51.59
C SER A 436 -37.27 -26.68 52.46
N GLN A 437 -36.98 -27.43 53.52
CA GLN A 437 -35.91 -27.08 54.47
C GLN A 437 -34.51 -27.02 53.84
N ASP A 438 -34.27 -27.79 52.77
CA ASP A 438 -33.03 -27.78 52.00
C ASP A 438 -32.99 -26.71 50.90
N GLY A 439 -34.08 -25.94 50.72
CA GLY A 439 -34.22 -24.90 49.71
C GLY A 439 -34.30 -25.40 48.27
N LYS A 440 -34.52 -26.70 48.05
CA LYS A 440 -34.48 -27.31 46.70
C LYS A 440 -35.84 -27.54 46.06
N ALA A 441 -36.94 -27.33 46.79
CA ALA A 441 -38.29 -27.49 46.26
C ALA A 441 -39.27 -26.46 46.85
N CYS A 442 -40.27 -26.12 46.05
CA CYS A 442 -41.45 -25.38 46.46
C CYS A 442 -42.63 -26.34 46.51
N VAL A 443 -43.15 -26.56 47.71
CA VAL A 443 -44.13 -27.63 47.97
C VAL A 443 -45.44 -27.06 48.51
N LEU A 444 -46.51 -27.84 48.39
CA LEU A 444 -47.83 -27.44 48.85
C LEU A 444 -47.87 -27.38 50.38
N GLN A 445 -48.54 -26.35 50.89
CA GLN A 445 -48.70 -26.17 52.33
C GLN A 445 -49.67 -27.22 52.90
N ASN A 446 -49.13 -28.23 53.57
CA ASN A 446 -49.92 -29.20 54.33
C ASN A 446 -50.35 -28.61 55.69
N ALA A 447 -51.60 -28.87 56.09
CA ALA A 447 -52.16 -28.34 57.34
C ALA A 447 -51.38 -28.81 58.57
N GLY A 448 -51.03 -27.87 59.45
CA GLY A 448 -50.36 -28.14 60.73
C GLY A 448 -48.85 -28.43 60.65
N CYS A 449 -48.28 -28.47 59.45
CA CYS A 449 -46.85 -28.70 59.24
C CYS A 449 -46.01 -27.42 59.48
N ASP A 450 -44.80 -27.58 60.00
CA ASP A 450 -43.84 -26.51 60.31
C ASP A 450 -42.66 -26.49 59.34
N SER A 451 -42.08 -27.65 59.02
CA SER A 451 -41.04 -27.80 57.99
C SER A 451 -41.31 -28.94 57.02
N TYR A 452 -40.82 -28.80 55.79
CA TYR A 452 -41.15 -29.68 54.66
C TYR A 452 -39.91 -30.28 54.01
N ASN A 453 -40.03 -31.55 53.61
CA ASN A 453 -39.07 -32.23 52.75
C ASN A 453 -39.24 -31.80 51.29
N ALA A 454 -38.22 -32.04 50.47
CA ALA A 454 -38.24 -31.70 49.04
C ALA A 454 -39.30 -32.48 48.22
N ASP A 455 -39.78 -33.62 48.73
CA ASP A 455 -40.87 -34.40 48.13
C ASP A 455 -42.27 -33.91 48.50
N GLY A 456 -42.37 -32.86 49.33
CA GLY A 456 -43.64 -32.30 49.81
C GLY A 456 -44.22 -32.99 51.06
N THR A 457 -43.53 -33.99 51.62
CA THR A 457 -43.91 -34.55 52.91
C THR A 457 -43.53 -33.62 54.05
N CYS A 458 -44.30 -33.65 55.13
CA CYS A 458 -44.00 -32.92 56.34
C CYS A 458 -42.83 -33.58 57.08
N GLU A 459 -41.84 -32.78 57.47
CA GLU A 459 -40.70 -33.23 58.26
C GLU A 459 -40.97 -33.01 59.75
N THR A 460 -41.43 -31.80 60.11
CA THR A 460 -41.77 -31.44 61.50
C THR A 460 -43.14 -30.78 61.58
N CYS A 461 -43.87 -31.07 62.66
CA CYS A 461 -45.18 -30.52 62.93
C CYS A 461 -45.10 -29.30 63.85
N LYS A 462 -46.07 -28.39 63.70
CA LYS A 462 -46.27 -27.29 64.65
C LYS A 462 -46.51 -27.85 66.06
N SER A 463 -46.08 -27.10 67.07
CA SER A 463 -46.15 -27.51 68.47
C SER A 463 -47.53 -28.06 68.86
N GLY A 464 -47.56 -29.27 69.42
CA GLY A 464 -48.78 -29.95 69.89
C GLY A 464 -49.43 -30.92 68.88
N LEU A 465 -48.90 -31.05 67.67
CA LEU A 465 -49.36 -31.99 66.65
C LEU A 465 -48.35 -33.14 66.46
N THR A 466 -48.81 -34.28 65.94
CA THR A 466 -47.97 -35.43 65.57
C THR A 466 -48.06 -35.71 64.08
N LEU A 467 -46.98 -36.24 63.52
CA LEU A 467 -46.89 -36.60 62.11
C LEU A 467 -47.83 -37.77 61.80
N SER A 468 -48.57 -37.69 60.69
CA SER A 468 -49.27 -38.84 60.14
C SER A 468 -48.27 -39.89 59.66
N TYR A 469 -48.73 -41.14 59.53
CA TYR A 469 -47.90 -42.26 59.09
C TYR A 469 -47.30 -42.05 57.68
N ASP A 470 -48.09 -41.48 56.77
CA ASP A 470 -47.70 -41.13 55.40
C ASP A 470 -46.93 -39.80 55.32
N LYS A 471 -46.77 -39.09 56.45
CA LYS A 471 -46.13 -37.78 56.55
C LYS A 471 -46.79 -36.68 55.72
N LEU A 472 -48.02 -36.87 55.26
CA LEU A 472 -48.73 -35.88 54.44
C LEU A 472 -49.51 -34.86 55.29
N ALA A 473 -49.68 -35.10 56.59
CA ALA A 473 -50.36 -34.17 57.49
C ALA A 473 -49.81 -34.20 58.91
N CYS A 474 -50.06 -33.13 59.65
CA CYS A 474 -49.85 -33.07 61.09
C CYS A 474 -51.21 -33.06 61.79
N VAL A 475 -51.46 -34.08 62.58
CA VAL A 475 -52.77 -34.33 63.19
C VAL A 475 -52.68 -34.23 64.71
N THR A 476 -53.82 -34.00 65.34
CA THR A 476 -53.90 -33.98 66.80
C THR A 476 -53.60 -35.37 67.35
N PRO A 477 -52.69 -35.51 68.33
CA PRO A 477 -52.31 -36.81 68.86
C PRO A 477 -53.49 -37.46 69.60
N ILE A 478 -53.97 -38.59 69.06
CA ILE A 478 -54.91 -39.47 69.77
C ILE A 478 -54.15 -40.20 70.90
N PRO A 479 -54.63 -40.14 72.16
CA PRO A 479 -54.02 -40.86 73.28
C PRO A 479 -53.86 -42.35 72.98
N ARG A 480 -52.67 -42.91 73.27
CA ARG A 480 -52.34 -44.34 73.11
C ARG A 480 -52.41 -44.86 71.66
N CYS A 481 -52.54 -43.97 70.68
CA CYS A 481 -52.39 -44.31 69.28
C CYS A 481 -50.91 -44.23 68.86
N ARG A 482 -50.44 -45.24 68.12
CA ARG A 482 -49.05 -45.36 67.66
C ARG A 482 -48.81 -44.69 66.31
N TYR A 483 -49.75 -44.85 65.39
CA TYR A 483 -49.69 -44.29 64.04
C TYR A 483 -51.03 -43.68 63.70
N HIS A 484 -51.02 -42.47 63.12
CA HIS A 484 -52.21 -41.72 62.75
C HIS A 484 -52.32 -41.61 61.23
N TYR A 485 -53.53 -41.61 60.70
CA TYR A 485 -53.81 -41.26 59.30
C TYR A 485 -53.88 -39.74 59.13
N ALA A 486 -53.76 -39.27 57.89
CA ALA A 486 -53.82 -37.84 57.57
C ALA A 486 -55.19 -37.20 57.86
N ASP A 487 -56.26 -38.00 57.91
CA ASP A 487 -57.62 -37.56 58.26
C ASP A 487 -57.84 -37.39 59.78
N GLY A 488 -56.80 -37.67 60.58
CA GLY A 488 -56.86 -37.57 62.04
C GLY A 488 -57.42 -38.80 62.75
N THR A 489 -57.58 -39.94 62.07
CA THR A 489 -57.93 -41.21 62.70
C THR A 489 -56.69 -42.01 63.14
N CYS A 490 -56.87 -42.96 64.05
CA CYS A 490 -55.82 -43.87 64.47
C CYS A 490 -55.71 -45.05 63.49
N ARG A 491 -54.49 -45.35 63.06
CA ARG A 491 -54.18 -46.54 62.24
C ARG A 491 -53.90 -47.76 63.10
N SER A 492 -53.15 -47.58 64.19
CA SER A 492 -52.78 -48.67 65.09
C SER A 492 -52.52 -48.13 66.49
N CYS A 493 -52.94 -48.86 67.51
CA CYS A 493 -52.73 -48.51 68.91
C CYS A 493 -51.37 -48.99 69.44
N ASN A 494 -50.96 -48.45 70.60
CA ASN A 494 -49.83 -48.96 71.36
C ASN A 494 -50.13 -50.36 71.91
N ASN A 495 -49.09 -51.11 72.27
CA ASN A 495 -49.23 -52.45 72.83
C ASN A 495 -50.17 -52.45 74.06
N GLY A 496 -51.14 -53.38 74.09
CA GLY A 496 -52.16 -53.49 75.14
C GLY A 496 -53.43 -52.66 74.92
N TYR A 497 -53.56 -52.00 73.76
CA TYR A 497 -54.74 -51.23 73.36
C TYR A 497 -55.27 -51.69 72.00
N SER A 498 -56.59 -51.62 71.82
CA SER A 498 -57.31 -51.98 70.60
C SER A 498 -58.00 -50.75 69.99
N LEU A 499 -58.15 -50.73 68.67
CA LEU A 499 -58.89 -49.67 67.97
C LEU A 499 -60.39 -49.75 68.29
N THR A 500 -61.01 -48.60 68.47
CA THR A 500 -62.47 -48.45 68.45
C THR A 500 -62.99 -48.65 67.02
N TYR A 501 -64.26 -49.06 66.87
CA TYR A 501 -64.85 -49.34 65.55
C TYR A 501 -64.86 -48.14 64.59
N ASP A 502 -64.79 -46.92 65.11
CA ASP A 502 -64.76 -45.67 64.34
C ASP A 502 -63.34 -45.17 64.06
N ASN A 503 -62.31 -45.92 64.50
CA ASN A 503 -60.89 -45.59 64.41
C ASN A 503 -60.48 -44.28 65.09
N LYS A 504 -61.31 -43.68 65.95
CA LYS A 504 -61.01 -42.40 66.62
C LYS A 504 -60.38 -42.55 67.99
N GLY A 505 -60.32 -43.75 68.53
CA GLY A 505 -59.79 -44.02 69.87
C GLY A 505 -59.02 -45.32 69.98
N CYS A 506 -58.19 -45.39 71.01
CA CYS A 506 -57.48 -46.58 71.45
C CYS A 506 -57.89 -46.89 72.89
N VAL A 507 -58.55 -48.02 73.08
CA VAL A 507 -59.07 -48.45 74.39
C VAL A 507 -58.30 -49.66 74.88
N PRO A 508 -58.18 -49.89 76.21
CA PRO A 508 -57.48 -51.06 76.73
C PRO A 508 -58.04 -52.35 76.14
N SER A 509 -57.16 -53.24 75.65
CA SER A 509 -57.59 -54.51 75.08
C SER A 509 -58.20 -55.39 76.16
N LEU A 510 -59.40 -55.90 75.90
CA LEU A 510 -60.09 -56.87 76.75
C LEU A 510 -59.81 -58.27 76.22
N PRO A 511 -59.60 -59.28 77.10
CA PRO A 511 -59.43 -60.66 76.65
C PRO A 511 -60.63 -61.12 75.81
N SER A 512 -60.32 -61.74 74.67
CA SER A 512 -61.30 -62.38 73.78
C SER A 512 -62.37 -61.46 73.19
N CYS A 513 -62.04 -60.18 73.03
CA CYS A 513 -62.89 -59.17 72.41
C CYS A 513 -62.37 -58.80 71.01
N GLY A 514 -63.21 -58.98 69.99
CA GLY A 514 -62.87 -58.75 68.59
C GLY A 514 -63.07 -57.30 68.13
N THR A 515 -64.15 -56.64 68.55
CA THR A 515 -64.40 -55.22 68.23
C THR A 515 -64.80 -54.41 69.46
N TYR A 516 -64.43 -53.12 69.47
CA TYR A 516 -64.55 -52.24 70.64
C TYR A 516 -65.43 -51.02 70.35
N ASN A 517 -66.29 -50.65 71.30
CA ASN A 517 -67.03 -49.40 71.31
C ASN A 517 -66.13 -48.23 71.71
N THR A 518 -66.61 -47.00 71.48
CA THR A 518 -65.88 -45.76 71.81
C THR A 518 -65.66 -45.55 73.31
N ASP A 519 -66.48 -46.17 74.16
CA ASP A 519 -66.35 -46.15 75.62
C ASP A 519 -65.40 -47.23 76.18
N GLY A 520 -64.86 -48.09 75.32
CA GLY A 520 -63.99 -49.20 75.71
C GLY A 520 -64.72 -50.50 76.05
N SER A 521 -66.05 -50.54 75.97
CA SER A 521 -66.82 -51.78 76.10
C SER A 521 -66.62 -52.68 74.88
N CYS A 522 -66.67 -54.00 75.11
CA CYS A 522 -66.61 -54.95 74.01
C CYS A 522 -67.91 -54.90 73.21
N ARG A 523 -67.80 -54.64 71.91
CA ARG A 523 -68.95 -54.62 70.98
C ARG A 523 -69.27 -56.00 70.45
N GLU A 524 -68.23 -56.78 70.15
CA GLU A 524 -68.36 -58.13 69.61
C GLU A 524 -67.18 -58.98 70.09
N CYS A 525 -67.48 -60.17 70.61
CA CYS A 525 -66.47 -61.10 71.08
C CYS A 525 -65.72 -61.77 69.92
N ASP A 526 -64.51 -62.25 70.17
CA ASP A 526 -63.77 -63.03 69.19
C ASP A 526 -64.54 -64.31 68.79
N PRO A 527 -64.34 -64.84 67.57
CA PRO A 527 -64.99 -66.08 67.15
C PRO A 527 -64.80 -67.22 68.16
N GLY A 528 -65.90 -67.83 68.62
CA GLY A 528 -65.90 -68.87 69.66
C GLY A 528 -66.08 -68.38 71.10
N TYR A 529 -66.27 -67.07 71.29
CA TYR A 529 -66.61 -66.45 72.57
C TYR A 529 -67.99 -65.76 72.49
N SER A 530 -68.70 -65.69 73.62
CA SER A 530 -69.98 -64.99 73.74
C SER A 530 -69.99 -64.12 75.00
N PHE A 531 -70.90 -63.14 75.06
CA PHE A 531 -71.05 -62.31 76.25
C PHE A 531 -71.54 -63.14 77.44
N SER A 532 -70.89 -62.96 78.60
CA SER A 532 -71.40 -63.43 79.89
C SER A 532 -72.75 -62.77 80.20
N THR A 533 -73.55 -63.36 81.10
CA THR A 533 -74.89 -62.86 81.49
C THR A 533 -74.91 -61.41 82.00
N ASN A 534 -73.78 -60.90 82.48
CA ASN A 534 -73.61 -59.50 82.89
C ASN A 534 -73.28 -58.53 81.74
N GLY A 535 -73.16 -59.02 80.50
CA GLY A 535 -72.98 -58.20 79.28
C GLY A 535 -71.63 -57.49 79.14
N THR A 536 -70.66 -57.75 80.01
CA THR A 536 -69.42 -56.95 80.12
C THR A 536 -68.13 -57.71 79.78
N THR A 537 -68.16 -59.05 79.74
CA THR A 537 -66.97 -59.88 79.46
C THR A 537 -67.30 -60.98 78.46
N CYS A 538 -66.32 -61.30 77.60
CA CYS A 538 -66.41 -62.37 76.61
C CYS A 538 -65.86 -63.67 77.20
N VAL A 539 -66.70 -64.71 77.26
CA VAL A 539 -66.35 -66.02 77.80
C VAL A 539 -66.36 -67.08 76.70
N LEU A 540 -65.47 -68.07 76.81
CA LEU A 540 -65.34 -69.14 75.83
C LEU A 540 -66.64 -69.94 75.75
N CYS A 541 -67.19 -70.09 74.55
CA CYS A 541 -68.48 -70.74 74.32
C CYS A 541 -68.43 -71.57 73.04
N GLN A 542 -67.77 -72.73 73.13
CA GLN A 542 -67.58 -73.63 71.99
C GLN A 542 -68.48 -74.87 72.07
N MET A 543 -69.57 -74.79 72.81
CA MET A 543 -70.51 -75.90 72.95
C MET A 543 -71.49 -75.95 71.79
N ASN A 544 -71.75 -77.16 71.31
CA ASN A 544 -72.72 -77.40 70.24
C ASN A 544 -74.11 -76.89 70.65
N ASN A 545 -74.73 -76.14 69.74
CA ASN A 545 -76.07 -75.56 69.91
C ASN A 545 -76.21 -74.63 71.12
N CYS A 546 -75.11 -74.03 71.61
CA CYS A 546 -75.14 -72.97 72.63
C CYS A 546 -74.95 -71.59 71.98
N THR A 547 -75.81 -70.63 72.30
CA THR A 547 -75.79 -69.26 71.74
C THR A 547 -75.17 -68.23 72.67
N SER A 548 -75.18 -68.48 73.99
CA SER A 548 -74.44 -67.68 74.97
C SER A 548 -74.07 -68.50 76.19
N CYS A 549 -72.91 -68.22 76.77
CA CYS A 549 -72.40 -68.91 77.95
C CYS A 549 -72.29 -67.96 79.15
N ASP A 550 -72.58 -68.45 80.35
CA ASP A 550 -72.50 -67.66 81.59
C ASP A 550 -71.05 -67.53 82.08
N VAL A 551 -70.39 -68.68 82.18
CA VAL A 551 -68.95 -68.87 82.38
C VAL A 551 -68.42 -69.81 81.30
N SER A 552 -67.09 -69.94 81.19
CA SER A 552 -66.44 -70.74 80.14
C SER A 552 -67.07 -72.14 79.97
N ASN A 553 -67.67 -72.38 78.80
CA ASN A 553 -68.36 -73.62 78.43
C ASN A 553 -69.51 -74.04 79.40
N VAL A 554 -70.26 -73.08 79.93
CA VAL A 554 -71.52 -73.32 80.67
C VAL A 554 -72.63 -72.55 79.97
N CYS A 555 -73.63 -73.26 79.43
CA CYS A 555 -74.55 -72.64 78.49
C CYS A 555 -75.65 -71.88 79.23
N ALA A 556 -75.75 -70.58 78.99
CA ALA A 556 -76.84 -69.76 79.51
C ALA A 556 -78.07 -69.85 78.61
N HIS A 557 -77.85 -69.78 77.30
CA HIS A 557 -78.91 -69.91 76.29
C HIS A 557 -78.48 -70.85 75.18
N CYS A 558 -79.33 -71.84 74.91
CA CYS A 558 -79.18 -72.73 73.78
C CYS A 558 -79.84 -72.15 72.53
N ALA A 559 -79.45 -72.66 71.36
CA ALA A 559 -80.14 -72.40 70.11
C ALA A 559 -81.59 -72.92 70.17
N ASP A 560 -82.46 -72.38 69.32
CA ASP A 560 -83.86 -72.81 69.24
C ASP A 560 -83.95 -74.34 69.04
N GLY A 561 -84.87 -74.99 69.76
CA GLY A 561 -85.03 -76.45 69.80
C GLY A 561 -84.17 -77.17 70.86
N PHE A 562 -83.40 -76.42 71.65
CA PHE A 562 -82.58 -76.95 72.74
C PHE A 562 -82.83 -76.22 74.07
N GLY A 563 -82.68 -76.95 75.16
CA GLY A 563 -82.79 -76.47 76.54
C GLY A 563 -81.48 -76.70 77.30
N VAL A 564 -81.21 -75.86 78.29
CA VAL A 564 -80.05 -76.06 79.19
C VAL A 564 -80.35 -77.27 80.07
N SER A 565 -79.49 -78.29 80.01
CA SER A 565 -79.54 -79.47 80.86
C SER A 565 -78.89 -79.21 82.22
N ASP A 566 -79.14 -80.09 83.20
CA ASP A 566 -78.53 -80.01 84.54
C ASP A 566 -76.99 -80.10 84.49
N SER A 567 -76.46 -80.69 83.41
CA SER A 567 -75.02 -80.74 83.12
C SER A 567 -74.46 -79.46 82.50
N SER A 568 -75.25 -78.39 82.40
CA SER A 568 -74.89 -77.11 81.76
C SER A 568 -74.59 -77.20 80.26
N THR A 569 -75.00 -78.29 79.60
CA THR A 569 -74.92 -78.50 78.14
C THR A 569 -76.30 -78.39 77.48
N CYS A 570 -76.36 -78.14 76.17
CA CYS A 570 -77.62 -78.03 75.45
C CYS A 570 -78.18 -79.41 75.10
N ALA A 571 -79.29 -79.80 75.73
CA ALA A 571 -80.05 -80.98 75.38
C ALA A 571 -81.18 -80.62 74.40
N SER A 572 -81.40 -81.46 73.39
CA SER A 572 -82.52 -81.28 72.46
C SER A 572 -83.85 -81.43 73.19
N CYS A 573 -84.83 -80.59 72.87
CA CYS A 573 -86.18 -80.75 73.42
C CYS A 573 -86.80 -82.08 72.95
N VAL A 574 -87.47 -82.78 73.87
CA VAL A 574 -88.16 -84.05 73.56
C VAL A 574 -89.38 -83.80 72.68
N ASP A 575 -90.04 -82.65 72.84
CA ASP A 575 -91.14 -82.21 71.99
C ASP A 575 -90.61 -81.47 70.75
N ALA A 576 -90.91 -82.01 69.57
CA ALA A 576 -90.43 -81.49 68.29
C ALA A 576 -90.96 -80.08 67.95
N ASN A 577 -92.04 -79.62 68.60
CA ASN A 577 -92.60 -78.28 68.38
C ASN A 577 -92.17 -77.27 69.46
N CYS A 578 -91.23 -77.65 70.31
CA CYS A 578 -90.73 -76.81 71.39
C CYS A 578 -89.55 -75.94 70.93
N LYS A 579 -89.70 -74.62 71.07
CA LYS A 579 -88.66 -73.63 70.80
C LYS A 579 -87.61 -73.55 71.93
N ARG A 580 -88.06 -73.59 73.19
CA ARG A 580 -87.19 -73.59 74.39
C ARG A 580 -87.73 -74.56 75.42
N CYS A 581 -86.87 -75.43 75.97
CA CYS A 581 -87.24 -76.43 76.97
C CYS A 581 -86.35 -76.36 78.23
N THR A 582 -86.81 -76.99 79.31
CA THR A 582 -86.11 -77.20 80.60
C THR A 582 -86.13 -78.67 81.00
N ASP A 583 -85.55 -78.99 82.15
CA ASP A 583 -85.52 -80.33 82.76
C ASP A 583 -84.95 -81.38 81.79
N ASN A 584 -83.74 -81.11 81.28
CA ASN A 584 -83.05 -81.96 80.29
C ASN A 584 -83.85 -82.19 79.00
N GLY A 585 -84.68 -81.21 78.60
CA GLY A 585 -85.46 -81.26 77.38
C GLY A 585 -86.87 -81.86 77.55
N ASN A 586 -87.24 -82.30 78.75
CA ASN A 586 -88.52 -82.96 79.00
C ASN A 586 -89.70 -81.99 79.12
N THR A 587 -89.44 -80.74 79.52
CA THR A 587 -90.50 -79.76 79.79
C THR A 587 -90.39 -78.61 78.80
N CYS A 588 -91.40 -78.37 77.99
CA CYS A 588 -91.37 -77.25 77.05
C CYS A 588 -91.80 -75.95 77.73
N LEU A 589 -90.98 -74.89 77.59
CA LEU A 589 -91.32 -73.54 78.06
C LEU A 589 -92.02 -72.71 76.98
N GLU A 590 -91.63 -72.87 75.72
CA GLU A 590 -92.09 -72.03 74.63
C GLU A 590 -92.28 -72.86 73.36
N TYR A 591 -93.48 -72.79 72.76
CA TYR A 591 -93.83 -73.50 71.53
C TYR A 591 -93.69 -72.60 70.31
N VAL A 592 -93.31 -73.17 69.17
CA VAL A 592 -93.25 -72.44 67.90
C VAL A 592 -94.68 -72.11 67.46
N LYS A 593 -95.04 -70.81 67.44
CA LYS A 593 -96.26 -70.32 66.78
C LYS A 593 -95.96 -70.02 65.31
N ASP A 594 -96.75 -70.60 64.40
CA ASP A 594 -96.73 -70.26 62.99
C ASP A 594 -97.39 -68.89 62.75
N ASP A 595 -96.59 -67.83 62.75
CA ASP A 595 -97.06 -66.49 62.37
C ASP A 595 -96.57 -66.11 60.97
N LYS A 596 -97.52 -66.10 60.03
CA LYS A 596 -97.42 -65.39 58.74
C LYS A 596 -97.49 -63.88 58.96
N LYS A 597 -96.52 -63.13 58.45
CA LYS A 597 -96.59 -61.66 58.18
C LYS A 597 -95.41 -61.29 57.26
N GLY A 598 -95.49 -60.46 56.23
CA GLY A 598 -96.51 -59.55 55.75
C GLY A 598 -95.81 -58.38 55.03
N SER A 599 -96.08 -58.24 53.72
CA SER A 599 -96.04 -57.03 52.88
C SER A 599 -94.79 -56.11 52.82
N GLY A 600 -94.12 -56.11 51.67
CA GLY A 600 -93.24 -55.03 51.19
C GLY A 600 -93.95 -54.06 50.23
N VAL A 601 -93.40 -52.85 50.12
CA VAL A 601 -93.95 -51.61 49.52
C VAL A 601 -94.16 -51.69 47.98
N PRO A 602 -95.16 -50.97 47.39
CA PRO A 602 -95.53 -51.10 45.97
C PRO A 602 -94.51 -50.55 44.96
N TRP A 603 -94.36 -51.24 43.84
CA TRP A 603 -93.39 -51.03 42.75
C TRP A 603 -93.47 -49.71 41.96
N TRP A 604 -94.54 -48.92 42.08
CA TRP A 604 -94.72 -47.68 41.30
C TRP A 604 -93.82 -46.51 41.77
N VAL A 605 -93.26 -46.60 42.98
CA VAL A 605 -92.33 -45.59 43.51
C VAL A 605 -91.02 -45.56 42.71
N TYR A 606 -90.51 -46.72 42.26
CA TYR A 606 -89.30 -46.82 41.44
C TYR A 606 -89.49 -46.23 40.03
N PHE A 607 -90.70 -46.29 39.48
CA PHE A 607 -90.99 -45.78 38.14
C PHE A 607 -90.95 -44.24 38.08
N SER A 608 -91.36 -43.56 39.16
CA SER A 608 -91.34 -42.09 39.24
C SER A 608 -89.92 -41.49 39.30
N VAL A 609 -88.97 -42.19 39.93
CA VAL A 609 -87.58 -41.74 40.05
C VAL A 609 -86.80 -41.89 38.73
N VAL A 610 -87.11 -42.94 37.96
CA VAL A 610 -86.45 -43.21 36.67
C VAL A 610 -86.91 -42.22 35.59
N VAL A 611 -88.19 -41.84 35.56
CA VAL A 611 -88.70 -40.85 34.60
C VAL A 611 -88.13 -39.45 34.87
N ALA A 612 -87.95 -39.07 36.13
CA ALA A 612 -87.33 -37.80 36.50
C ALA A 612 -85.83 -37.72 36.10
N ALA A 613 -85.08 -38.81 36.26
CA ALA A 613 -83.66 -38.86 35.90
C ALA A 613 -83.42 -38.77 34.38
N ILE A 614 -84.29 -39.38 33.57
CA ILE A 614 -84.18 -39.35 32.10
C ILE A 614 -84.46 -37.95 31.54
N LEU A 615 -85.41 -37.21 32.12
CA LEU A 615 -85.71 -35.83 31.72
C LEU A 615 -84.58 -34.86 32.07
N ILE A 616 -83.89 -35.06 33.20
CA ILE A 616 -82.75 -34.22 33.62
C ILE A 616 -81.52 -34.46 32.73
N ILE A 617 -81.23 -35.73 32.37
CA ILE A 617 -80.11 -36.06 31.48
C ILE A 617 -80.38 -35.54 30.07
N GLY A 618 -81.62 -35.63 29.56
CA GLY A 618 -82.00 -35.04 28.27
C GLY A 618 -81.84 -33.53 28.24
N TRP A 619 -82.13 -32.84 29.34
CA TRP A 619 -81.98 -31.37 29.44
C TRP A 619 -80.50 -30.94 29.48
N ILE A 620 -79.64 -31.71 30.16
CA ILE A 620 -78.19 -31.46 30.21
C ILE A 620 -77.53 -31.67 28.83
N VAL A 621 -77.93 -32.72 28.10
CA VAL A 621 -77.42 -32.99 26.74
C VAL A 621 -77.87 -31.91 25.76
N TYR A 622 -79.11 -31.42 25.86
CA TYR A 622 -79.59 -30.28 25.07
C TYR A 622 -78.80 -29.00 25.34
N PHE A 623 -78.48 -28.70 26.61
CA PHE A 623 -77.70 -27.52 26.99
C PHE A 623 -76.24 -27.59 26.49
N ILE A 624 -75.62 -28.78 26.52
CA ILE A 624 -74.25 -28.98 26.00
C ILE A 624 -74.21 -28.84 24.47
N VAL A 625 -75.21 -29.35 23.74
CA VAL A 625 -75.28 -29.19 22.28
C VAL A 625 -75.58 -27.74 21.89
N ALA A 626 -76.42 -27.02 22.64
CA ALA A 626 -76.70 -25.60 22.41
C ALA A 626 -75.51 -24.68 22.72
N LEU A 627 -74.62 -25.05 23.66
CA LEU A 627 -73.39 -24.31 23.96
C LEU A 627 -72.26 -24.59 22.96
N CYS A 628 -72.25 -25.75 22.28
CA CYS A 628 -71.24 -26.09 21.28
C CYS A 628 -71.59 -25.66 19.84
N THR A 629 -72.83 -25.24 19.57
CA THR A 629 -73.25 -24.71 18.24
C THR A 629 -73.31 -23.17 18.18
N PHE A 630 -72.88 -22.48 19.24
CA PHE A 630 -72.99 -21.03 19.41
C PHE A 630 -71.63 -20.30 19.43
N ASP A 631 -70.70 -20.69 18.55
CA ASP A 631 -69.48 -19.90 18.25
C ASP A 631 -69.28 -19.68 16.75
N ALA A 632 -70.40 -19.42 16.07
CA ALA A 632 -70.39 -18.92 14.70
C ALA A 632 -71.47 -17.83 14.53
N ILE A 633 -70.97 -16.59 14.48
CA ILE A 633 -71.49 -15.45 13.70
C ILE A 633 -72.64 -14.63 14.30
N GLU A 634 -72.33 -13.40 14.70
CA GLU A 634 -73.03 -12.16 14.28
C GLU A 634 -72.02 -11.00 14.40
N ASP A 635 -71.54 -10.29 13.37
CA ASP A 635 -72.10 -9.69 12.14
C ASP A 635 -72.55 -8.23 12.33
N LEU A 636 -72.48 -7.49 11.21
CA LEU A 636 -73.02 -6.15 10.87
C LEU A 636 -72.00 -5.00 10.79
N ARG A 637 -71.39 -4.78 9.61
CA ARG A 637 -71.91 -4.14 8.38
C ARG A 637 -71.97 -2.61 8.45
N LEU A 638 -71.23 -1.96 7.55
CA LEU A 638 -71.78 -0.90 6.67
C LEU A 638 -70.86 -0.63 5.47
N THR A 639 -71.34 -1.07 4.29
CA THR A 639 -71.33 -0.37 2.97
C THR A 639 -69.99 0.03 2.35
N SER A 640 -69.70 -0.12 1.05
CA SER A 640 -70.54 -0.25 -0.15
C SER A 640 -69.73 -0.63 -1.40
N LYS A 641 -70.37 -1.39 -2.30
CA LYS A 641 -70.33 -1.31 -3.79
C LYS A 641 -69.04 -1.61 -4.59
N TYR A 642 -69.08 -2.75 -5.29
CA TYR A 642 -69.20 -2.88 -6.77
C TYR A 642 -68.21 -2.09 -7.68
N TRP A 643 -67.28 -2.76 -8.37
CA TRP A 643 -67.32 -3.12 -9.81
C TRP A 643 -65.96 -3.65 -10.33
N GLN A 644 -66.09 -4.44 -11.40
CA GLN A 644 -65.12 -5.05 -12.30
C GLN A 644 -64.21 -4.09 -13.09
N TYR A 645 -63.10 -4.67 -13.59
CA TYR A 645 -62.37 -4.37 -14.83
C TYR A 645 -61.46 -3.11 -14.92
N HIS A 646 -60.24 -3.36 -15.44
CA HIS A 646 -59.21 -2.43 -15.97
C HIS A 646 -59.77 -1.35 -16.93
N PRO A 647 -59.07 -0.22 -17.28
CA PRO A 647 -57.61 0.03 -17.34
C PRO A 647 -57.10 1.42 -16.84
N ALA A 648 -55.79 1.65 -16.99
CA ALA A 648 -54.93 2.83 -16.70
C ALA A 648 -55.38 4.18 -17.36
N PRO A 649 -54.64 5.34 -17.26
CA PRO A 649 -53.36 5.71 -16.61
C PRO A 649 -53.50 7.01 -15.74
N VAL A 650 -52.52 7.69 -15.09
CA VAL A 650 -51.16 8.14 -15.42
C VAL A 650 -50.43 8.61 -14.14
N ALA A 651 -49.12 8.30 -14.05
CA ALA A 651 -48.00 8.95 -13.30
C ALA A 651 -48.06 9.08 -11.75
N ALA A 652 -46.99 8.92 -10.98
CA ALA A 652 -45.55 8.92 -11.26
C ALA A 652 -44.77 8.11 -10.20
N GLU A 653 -43.65 7.53 -10.65
CA GLU A 653 -42.36 7.32 -9.94
C GLU A 653 -42.30 6.48 -8.65
N VAL A 654 -41.60 5.33 -8.70
CA VAL A 654 -40.22 5.14 -8.17
C VAL A 654 -39.82 3.66 -8.33
N SER A 655 -38.54 3.46 -8.65
CA SER A 655 -37.86 2.25 -9.14
C SER A 655 -37.40 1.26 -8.06
N VAL A 656 -37.59 -0.05 -8.28
CA VAL A 656 -36.62 -1.13 -7.95
C VAL A 656 -36.84 -2.28 -8.94
N ARG A 657 -35.76 -2.81 -9.56
CA ARG A 657 -35.80 -3.90 -10.55
C ARG A 657 -34.87 -5.02 -10.09
N GLU A 658 -35.42 -6.21 -9.86
CA GLU A 658 -34.69 -7.48 -9.83
C GLU A 658 -34.34 -7.93 -11.26
N THR A 659 -33.21 -8.61 -11.43
CA THR A 659 -32.88 -9.36 -12.66
C THR A 659 -32.62 -10.82 -12.35
N GLY A 660 -33.35 -11.68 -13.06
CA GLY A 660 -33.22 -13.12 -13.02
C GLY A 660 -32.04 -13.68 -13.82
N GLN A 661 -31.76 -14.93 -13.51
CA GLN A 661 -30.84 -15.85 -14.17
C GLN A 661 -31.33 -16.32 -15.55
N ARG A 662 -30.41 -16.57 -16.49
CA ARG A 662 -30.12 -17.88 -17.11
C ARG A 662 -29.26 -17.77 -18.39
N ARG A 663 -28.42 -18.81 -18.59
CA ARG A 663 -27.64 -19.26 -19.78
C ARG A 663 -26.24 -18.62 -19.90
N ARG A 664 -25.12 -19.35 -20.08
CA ARG A 664 -24.89 -20.62 -20.82
C ARG A 664 -23.52 -21.26 -20.44
N SER A 665 -23.50 -22.60 -20.52
CA SER A 665 -22.41 -23.49 -20.95
C SER A 665 -21.14 -23.72 -20.11
N ALA A 666 -21.06 -24.95 -19.59
CA ALA A 666 -19.86 -25.73 -19.34
C ALA A 666 -19.42 -26.49 -20.60
N ARG A 667 -18.12 -26.80 -20.74
CA ARG A 667 -17.60 -28.16 -21.02
C ARG A 667 -16.06 -28.27 -21.05
N GLU A 668 -15.57 -29.27 -20.31
CA GLU A 668 -14.52 -30.27 -20.60
C GLU A 668 -13.01 -29.94 -20.71
N GLY A 669 -12.20 -30.86 -20.13
CA GLY A 669 -10.75 -31.06 -20.31
C GLY A 669 -9.99 -31.06 -18.97
N SER A 670 -9.85 -32.14 -18.20
CA SER A 670 -9.06 -33.39 -18.38
C SER A 670 -7.56 -33.24 -18.10
N GLU A 671 -7.05 -34.12 -17.21
CA GLU A 671 -5.66 -34.65 -17.07
C GLU A 671 -4.54 -33.64 -16.65
N SER A 672 -3.52 -33.99 -15.85
CA SER A 672 -3.04 -35.25 -15.26
C SER A 672 -2.01 -34.96 -14.16
N ASP A 673 -1.98 -35.81 -13.14
CA ASP A 673 -0.86 -35.97 -12.21
C ASP A 673 0.28 -36.77 -12.86
N SER A 674 1.50 -36.51 -12.40
CA SER A 674 2.51 -37.51 -11.98
C SER A 674 3.91 -37.33 -12.56
N ALA A 675 4.85 -37.47 -11.63
CA ALA A 675 6.30 -37.42 -11.75
C ALA A 675 6.91 -38.52 -12.64
N SER A 676 8.14 -38.30 -13.11
CA SER A 676 9.28 -39.21 -12.88
C SER A 676 10.60 -38.66 -13.43
N ASP A 677 11.58 -38.66 -12.54
CA ASP A 677 12.95 -39.18 -12.67
C ASP A 677 14.06 -38.57 -13.54
N SER A 678 15.21 -38.59 -12.85
CA SER A 678 16.58 -38.93 -13.29
C SER A 678 17.44 -37.81 -13.91
N SER A 679 18.38 -37.31 -13.10
CA SER A 679 19.84 -37.59 -13.23
C SER A 679 20.53 -36.60 -14.17
N SER A 680 21.75 -36.10 -14.00
CA SER A 680 22.91 -36.36 -13.15
C SER A 680 23.92 -35.23 -13.39
N SER A 681 24.92 -35.09 -12.50
CA SER A 681 26.25 -34.47 -12.72
C SER A 681 26.27 -32.94 -12.94
N SER A 682 27.26 -32.15 -12.53
CA SER A 682 28.45 -32.24 -11.66
C SER A 682 29.14 -30.87 -11.79
N SER A 683 29.99 -30.48 -10.82
CA SER A 683 31.15 -29.54 -10.98
C SER A 683 30.81 -28.07 -11.35
N ASP A 684 31.45 -27.00 -10.86
CA ASP A 684 32.70 -26.81 -10.12
C ASP A 684 32.68 -25.44 -9.42
N ASP A 685 33.51 -25.34 -8.40
CA ASP A 685 34.04 -24.14 -7.78
C ASP A 685 34.66 -23.14 -8.78
N SER A 686 34.64 -21.85 -8.44
CA SER A 686 35.87 -21.08 -8.14
C SER A 686 35.67 -19.57 -8.26
N ALA A 687 36.08 -18.88 -7.20
CA ALA A 687 36.49 -17.48 -7.21
C ALA A 687 37.69 -17.26 -8.12
N TYR A 688 37.84 -16.07 -8.72
CA TYR A 688 39.12 -15.33 -8.75
C TYR A 688 38.93 -13.87 -9.18
N SER A 689 39.74 -13.03 -8.56
CA SER A 689 39.98 -11.60 -8.72
C SER A 689 40.73 -11.21 -10.00
N TYR A 690 40.59 -9.94 -10.42
CA TYR A 690 41.63 -8.93 -10.67
C TYR A 690 41.24 -7.97 -11.81
N ALA A 691 41.08 -6.68 -11.48
CA ALA A 691 41.64 -5.49 -12.15
C ALA A 691 41.16 -4.23 -11.41
#